data_AF-A0A2D3W304-F1
#
_entry.id   AF-A0A2D3W304-F1
#
_cell.length_a   1.000
_cell.length_b   1.000
_cell.length_c   1.000
_cell.angle_alpha   90.00
_cell.angle_beta   90.00
_cell.angle_gamma   90.00
#
_symmetry.space_group_name_H-M   'P 1'
#
loop_
_entity.id
_entity.type
_entity.pdbx_description
1 polymer ?
#
loop_
_entity_poly.entity_id
_entity_poly.type
_entity_poly.pdbx_seq_one_letter_code
_entity_poly.pdbx_strand_id
1 'polypeptide(L)'
;MITLMKRLTIFLIIPFVLLFTACSKKQTPLIAYTQDISAYLKELTPLHVNLENFRSRYFMPWRISAIKMDKEKLSWANVVFNKKDKYYAENMLPWEYEKIQKIIENTNFEDLNKVAKYAITTKEVQIRNLPSLSPFFKDPNLAGEGFNFDYLQNTRLHVNEPLFVSHYSLDKTWAFVQTNVSTGWIRANELKLLGAKELTVFHNSPLLLITKDNIPLYDTASNYLLHVKLGSLLPILSEDENFFYTYIFAPHKILTKVSKDEAATFPLAFEENSIKQVANELLGERYGWGGFMNNRDCSAMTKDYFQSFGIWLPRNSFSQSKSGDYISLENLSIKEKEALLKEKAIPFQSLLYLRGHIMLYLGTFEEKALVMHNTWGLKVEENGQEKRKIIGRSIISDLYLGSQEETIIEESMLINQLKGFVIAPLNTYFAAHPLTKSYESVVSVEGNLVYFDDNTTMIYDDKEEKTFEQKLENPDIEDMFELSYKAFEPIMPPQDDAGRVRNEDFFKKLYGANQEEIRNNLVKLTWIDGQTLYFNKRQGASKQLQKIITKLQKLPKEYQRYITNIAGTYNHRTIAGTNRLSAHSFGIAIDLNVKESAYWKWDKKYNFRNNFPQEIVDIFEEHGFIWGGRWYHYDTMHFEYRPELFFSIE
;
A
#
# COMPACT_ATOMS: atom_id res chain seq x y z
N MET A 1 11.63 1.67 -112.68
CA MET A 1 12.69 1.78 -111.65
C MET A 1 12.00 2.14 -110.34
N ILE A 2 11.65 1.17 -109.47
CA ILE A 2 12.55 0.48 -108.49
C ILE A 2 12.97 1.53 -107.44
N THR A 3 12.66 1.49 -106.13
CA THR A 3 12.61 0.47 -105.05
C THR A 3 12.20 1.26 -103.77
N LEU A 4 11.75 0.74 -102.63
CA LEU A 4 11.17 -0.52 -102.18
C LEU A 4 10.79 -0.33 -100.71
N MET A 5 9.73 -1.03 -100.32
CA MET A 5 9.08 -1.14 -99.01
C MET A 5 9.97 -1.54 -97.84
N LYS A 6 9.58 -1.12 -96.63
CA LYS A 6 9.62 -1.95 -95.42
C LYS A 6 8.27 -1.88 -94.68
N ARG A 7 7.80 -3.08 -94.30
CA ARG A 7 6.52 -3.44 -93.72
C ARG A 7 6.47 -3.18 -92.20
N LEU A 8 5.31 -2.77 -91.69
CA LEU A 8 4.80 -3.22 -90.38
C LEU A 8 3.36 -3.72 -90.59
N THR A 9 2.98 -4.78 -89.90
CA THR A 9 2.01 -5.78 -90.37
C THR A 9 1.02 -6.10 -89.24
N ILE A 10 -0.28 -5.87 -89.51
CA ILE A 10 -1.42 -6.79 -89.32
C ILE A 10 -2.10 -6.98 -87.93
N PHE A 11 -3.40 -6.62 -87.96
CA PHE A 11 -4.64 -7.29 -87.48
C PHE A 11 -5.11 -7.25 -86.02
N LEU A 12 -6.41 -6.89 -85.94
CA LEU A 12 -7.38 -7.15 -84.89
C LEU A 12 -7.38 -8.61 -84.43
N ILE A 13 -7.23 -8.83 -83.12
CA ILE A 13 -7.73 -10.01 -82.39
C ILE A 13 -8.24 -9.52 -81.03
N ILE A 14 -9.52 -9.80 -80.74
CA ILE A 14 -10.18 -9.62 -79.44
C ILE A 14 -9.56 -10.59 -78.42
N PRO A 15 -9.31 -10.16 -77.17
CA PRO A 15 -9.46 -11.08 -76.06
C PRO A 15 -10.36 -10.52 -74.95
N PHE A 16 -11.38 -11.33 -74.65
CA PHE A 16 -11.93 -11.62 -73.32
C PHE A 16 -11.28 -10.87 -72.15
N VAL A 17 -11.96 -9.83 -71.65
CA VAL A 17 -11.74 -9.29 -70.30
C VAL A 17 -12.42 -10.24 -69.32
N LEU A 18 -11.68 -11.23 -68.83
CA LEU A 18 -12.05 -11.94 -67.61
C LEU A 18 -11.82 -10.99 -66.43
N LEU A 19 -12.91 -10.36 -65.98
CA LEU A 19 -13.04 -9.78 -64.65
C LEU A 19 -12.82 -10.88 -63.60
N PHE A 20 -11.57 -11.14 -63.23
CA PHE A 20 -11.28 -11.69 -61.93
C PHE A 20 -11.48 -10.57 -60.90
N THR A 21 -12.73 -10.34 -60.50
CA THR A 21 -13.01 -9.76 -59.19
C THR A 21 -12.62 -10.80 -58.16
N ALA A 22 -11.32 -10.90 -57.90
CA ALA A 22 -10.85 -11.41 -56.63
C ALA A 22 -11.36 -10.43 -55.58
N CYS A 23 -12.52 -10.74 -54.98
CA CYS A 23 -12.88 -10.23 -53.68
C CYS A 23 -11.77 -10.67 -52.72
N SER A 24 -10.69 -9.90 -52.66
CA SER A 24 -9.81 -9.86 -51.51
C SER A 24 -10.72 -9.48 -50.34
N LYS A 25 -11.19 -10.46 -49.57
CA LYS A 25 -11.78 -10.21 -48.26
C LYS A 25 -10.80 -9.30 -47.55
N LYS A 26 -11.19 -8.03 -47.35
CA LYS A 26 -10.37 -7.06 -46.65
C LYS A 26 -10.22 -7.61 -45.23
N GLN A 27 -9.08 -8.20 -44.93
CA GLN A 27 -8.87 -8.86 -43.65
C GLN A 27 -8.96 -7.78 -42.58
N THR A 28 -9.95 -7.90 -41.69
CA THR A 28 -10.12 -6.95 -40.58
C THR A 28 -8.86 -7.00 -39.73
N PRO A 29 -8.23 -5.84 -39.42
CA PRO A 29 -7.03 -5.84 -38.61
C PRO A 29 -7.30 -6.43 -37.22
N LEU A 30 -6.29 -7.10 -36.64
CA LEU A 30 -6.44 -7.77 -35.34
C LEU A 30 -6.88 -6.81 -34.23
N ILE A 31 -6.37 -5.57 -34.29
CA ILE A 31 -6.75 -4.46 -33.43
C ILE A 31 -7.51 -3.48 -34.31
N ALA A 32 -8.85 -3.56 -34.26
CA ALA A 32 -9.74 -2.81 -35.15
C ALA A 32 -10.14 -1.43 -34.62
N TYR A 33 -9.96 -1.20 -33.32
CA TYR A 33 -10.40 0.00 -32.63
C TYR A 33 -9.27 1.03 -32.49
N THR A 34 -9.62 2.32 -32.50
CA THR A 34 -8.69 3.41 -32.19
C THR A 34 -8.09 3.21 -30.81
N GLN A 35 -6.78 3.34 -30.67
CA GLN A 35 -6.08 3.17 -29.39
C GLN A 35 -5.93 4.53 -28.67
N ASP A 36 -7.07 5.19 -28.45
CA ASP A 36 -7.19 6.46 -27.71
C ASP A 36 -8.52 6.48 -26.97
N ILE A 37 -8.46 6.62 -25.64
CA ILE A 37 -9.60 6.64 -24.73
C ILE A 37 -10.56 7.80 -25.03
N SER A 38 -10.05 8.89 -25.61
CA SER A 38 -10.87 10.04 -26.02
C SER A 38 -12.00 9.66 -26.98
N ALA A 39 -11.84 8.58 -27.76
CA ALA A 39 -12.87 8.12 -28.69
C ALA A 39 -14.06 7.44 -27.99
N TYR A 40 -13.92 7.05 -26.73
CA TYR A 40 -14.87 6.20 -26.00
C TYR A 40 -15.43 6.84 -24.73
N LEU A 41 -14.88 7.96 -24.30
CA LEU A 41 -15.43 8.74 -23.19
C LEU A 41 -16.77 9.36 -23.60
N LYS A 42 -17.86 8.87 -23.02
CA LYS A 42 -19.21 9.40 -23.16
C LYS A 42 -19.90 9.30 -21.80
N GLU A 43 -20.52 10.40 -21.36
CA GLU A 43 -21.41 10.48 -20.17
C GLU A 43 -20.91 9.65 -18.98
N LEU A 44 -19.97 10.20 -18.21
CA LEU A 44 -19.44 9.54 -17.02
C LEU A 44 -20.47 9.47 -15.90
N THR A 45 -20.59 8.31 -15.28
CA THR A 45 -21.28 8.17 -14.01
C THR A 45 -20.40 8.75 -12.89
N PRO A 46 -20.89 9.65 -12.02
CA PRO A 46 -20.12 10.14 -10.89
C PRO A 46 -19.72 9.00 -9.94
N LEU A 47 -18.52 9.07 -9.37
CA LEU A 47 -18.02 8.08 -8.42
C LEU A 47 -17.58 8.75 -7.13
N HIS A 48 -18.23 8.40 -6.01
CA HIS A 48 -17.79 8.81 -4.70
C HIS A 48 -16.72 7.84 -4.18
N VAL A 49 -15.58 8.37 -3.74
CA VAL A 49 -14.46 7.59 -3.22
C VAL A 49 -14.21 7.95 -1.76
N ASN A 50 -14.34 6.96 -0.87
CA ASN A 50 -13.89 7.08 0.51
C ASN A 50 -12.39 6.78 0.57
N LEU A 51 -11.57 7.83 0.66
CA LEU A 51 -10.11 7.73 0.66
C LEU A 51 -9.55 6.91 1.83
N GLU A 52 -10.27 6.80 2.96
CA GLU A 52 -9.84 5.98 4.09
C GLU A 52 -9.81 4.48 3.75
N ASN A 53 -10.65 4.01 2.83
CA ASN A 53 -10.58 2.63 2.34
C ASN A 53 -9.24 2.37 1.65
N PHE A 54 -8.79 3.30 0.81
CA PHE A 54 -7.47 3.21 0.18
C PHE A 54 -6.35 3.32 1.21
N ARG A 55 -6.37 4.37 2.04
CA ARG A 55 -5.30 4.64 3.00
C ARG A 55 -5.12 3.50 4.00
N SER A 56 -6.23 2.93 4.49
CA SER A 56 -6.19 1.80 5.42
C SER A 56 -5.50 0.56 4.82
N ARG A 57 -5.70 0.27 3.54
CA ARG A 57 -5.00 -0.82 2.83
C ARG A 57 -3.58 -0.47 2.45
N TYR A 58 -3.35 0.72 1.90
CA TYR A 58 -2.04 1.17 1.44
C TYR A 58 -1.04 1.20 2.59
N PHE A 59 -1.45 1.73 3.76
CA PHE A 59 -0.63 1.78 4.97
C PHE A 59 -0.80 0.57 5.90
N MET A 60 -1.56 -0.47 5.48
CA MET A 60 -1.71 -1.70 6.26
C MET A 60 -0.35 -2.26 6.70
N PRO A 61 0.71 -2.18 5.85
CA PRO A 61 2.12 -2.25 6.18
C PRO A 61 2.49 -2.03 7.62
N TRP A 62 2.20 -0.78 7.99
CA TRP A 62 2.66 -0.13 9.19
C TRP A 62 1.65 -0.25 10.33
N ARG A 63 0.53 -0.95 10.11
CA ARG A 63 -0.54 -1.15 11.09
C ARG A 63 -0.49 -2.53 11.76
N ILE A 64 0.23 -3.49 11.20
CA ILE A 64 0.34 -4.84 11.76
C ILE A 64 1.58 -5.01 12.64
N SER A 65 1.46 -5.79 13.71
CA SER A 65 2.60 -6.19 14.56
C SER A 65 3.23 -7.53 14.14
N ALA A 66 2.50 -8.34 13.36
CA ALA A 66 2.94 -9.63 12.87
C ALA A 66 2.11 -10.04 11.63
N ILE A 67 2.68 -10.88 10.77
CA ILE A 67 1.92 -11.55 9.71
C ILE A 67 1.12 -12.68 10.37
N LYS A 68 -0.20 -12.51 10.48
CA LYS A 68 -1.13 -13.47 11.10
C LYS A 68 -1.56 -14.54 10.08
N MET A 69 -0.63 -15.41 9.68
CA MET A 69 -0.88 -16.54 8.79
C MET A 69 0.05 -17.70 9.12
N ASP A 70 -0.45 -18.93 8.99
CA ASP A 70 0.32 -20.15 9.24
C ASP A 70 1.59 -20.18 8.38
N LYS A 71 2.69 -20.64 9.00
CA LYS A 71 4.00 -20.73 8.36
C LYS A 71 3.96 -21.58 7.09
N GLU A 72 3.21 -22.67 7.08
CA GLU A 72 3.05 -23.58 5.93
C GLU A 72 2.38 -22.87 4.74
N LYS A 73 1.40 -21.99 5.02
CA LYS A 73 0.75 -21.19 3.98
C LYS A 73 1.68 -20.10 3.45
N LEU A 74 2.48 -19.47 4.32
CA LEU A 74 3.45 -18.44 3.91
C LEU A 74 4.63 -19.02 3.13
N SER A 75 5.03 -20.25 3.45
CA SER A 75 6.14 -20.97 2.80
C SER A 75 5.68 -21.87 1.65
N TRP A 76 4.48 -21.68 1.10
CA TRP A 76 3.94 -22.50 -0.01
C TRP A 76 4.91 -22.64 -1.19
N ALA A 77 5.66 -21.57 -1.49
CA ALA A 77 6.64 -21.54 -2.57
C ALA A 77 7.78 -22.55 -2.34
N ASN A 78 8.19 -22.77 -1.09
CA ASN A 78 9.19 -23.77 -0.72
C ASN A 78 8.73 -25.19 -1.09
N VAL A 79 7.42 -25.43 -1.16
CA VAL A 79 6.87 -26.74 -1.53
C VAL A 79 6.66 -26.84 -3.04
N VAL A 80 6.09 -25.79 -3.66
CA VAL A 80 5.74 -25.80 -5.09
C VAL A 80 6.97 -25.86 -5.98
N PHE A 81 8.01 -25.10 -5.64
CA PHE A 81 9.23 -24.99 -6.46
C PHE A 81 10.26 -26.08 -6.15
N ASN A 82 10.11 -26.84 -5.06
CA ASN A 82 10.98 -27.96 -4.73
C ASN A 82 10.70 -29.20 -5.59
N LYS A 83 10.96 -29.08 -6.89
CA LYS A 83 10.71 -30.14 -7.89
C LYS A 83 11.91 -30.26 -8.81
N LYS A 84 12.40 -31.49 -8.97
CA LYS A 84 13.42 -31.84 -9.95
C LYS A 84 12.84 -31.81 -11.37
N ASP A 85 13.65 -31.38 -12.34
CA ASP A 85 13.37 -31.40 -13.79
C ASP A 85 12.08 -30.71 -14.24
N LYS A 86 11.56 -29.75 -13.46
CA LYS A 86 10.29 -29.07 -13.74
C LYS A 86 10.45 -27.64 -14.25
N TYR A 87 11.50 -26.95 -13.79
CA TYR A 87 11.71 -25.53 -14.03
C TYR A 87 12.98 -25.30 -14.83
N TYR A 88 12.99 -24.24 -15.62
CA TYR A 88 14.09 -23.81 -16.47
C TYR A 88 14.62 -22.44 -16.01
N ALA A 89 15.93 -22.26 -16.03
CA ALA A 89 16.61 -21.03 -15.63
C ALA A 89 16.70 -20.01 -16.78
N GLU A 90 17.40 -18.90 -16.57
CA GLU A 90 17.56 -17.81 -17.54
C GLU A 90 18.20 -18.22 -18.87
N ASN A 91 18.98 -19.30 -18.87
CA ASN A 91 19.63 -19.88 -20.06
C ASN A 91 18.75 -20.92 -20.78
N MET A 92 17.49 -21.09 -20.36
CA MET A 92 16.56 -22.10 -20.88
C MET A 92 17.01 -23.55 -20.69
N LEU A 93 17.91 -23.81 -19.75
CA LEU A 93 18.26 -25.15 -19.30
C LEU A 93 17.52 -25.49 -17.99
N PRO A 94 17.24 -26.78 -17.72
CA PRO A 94 16.64 -27.20 -16.47
C PRO A 94 17.45 -26.72 -15.26
N TRP A 95 16.74 -26.34 -14.21
CA TRP A 95 17.34 -26.01 -12.92
C TRP A 95 18.01 -27.23 -12.29
N GLU A 96 19.24 -27.05 -11.81
CA GLU A 96 19.91 -28.02 -10.93
C GLU A 96 19.14 -28.11 -9.60
N TYR A 97 18.71 -29.31 -9.23
CA TYR A 97 17.85 -29.52 -8.07
C TYR A 97 18.52 -29.11 -6.75
N GLU A 98 19.82 -29.38 -6.61
CA GLU A 98 20.61 -28.98 -5.44
C GLU A 98 20.68 -27.46 -5.27
N LYS A 99 20.66 -26.69 -6.38
CA LYS A 99 20.60 -25.23 -6.33
C LYS A 99 19.23 -24.74 -5.86
N ILE A 100 18.14 -25.38 -6.30
CA ILE A 100 16.79 -25.09 -5.81
C ILE A 100 16.71 -25.33 -4.29
N GLN A 101 17.24 -26.47 -3.81
CA GLN A 101 17.23 -26.81 -2.39
C GLN A 101 17.95 -25.74 -1.55
N LYS A 102 19.13 -25.27 -2.00
CA LYS A 102 19.85 -24.19 -1.33
C LYS A 102 19.05 -22.88 -1.24
N ILE A 103 18.32 -22.50 -2.30
CA ILE A 103 17.45 -21.31 -2.28
C ILE A 103 16.37 -21.47 -1.21
N ILE A 104 15.76 -22.66 -1.11
CA ILE A 104 14.70 -22.96 -0.16
C ILE A 104 15.23 -22.99 1.29
N GLU A 105 16.37 -23.63 1.53
CA GLU A 105 17.03 -23.67 2.85
C GLU A 105 17.34 -22.25 3.34
N ASN A 106 17.72 -21.33 2.44
CA ASN A 106 18.03 -19.94 2.77
C ASN A 106 16.80 -19.13 3.24
N THR A 107 15.58 -19.63 3.06
CA THR A 107 14.34 -18.88 3.38
C THR A 107 14.09 -18.65 4.87
N ASN A 108 14.71 -19.39 5.78
CA ASN A 108 14.69 -19.09 7.22
C ASN A 108 13.30 -18.83 7.86
N PHE A 109 12.26 -19.56 7.46
CA PHE A 109 10.91 -19.38 8.03
C PHE A 109 10.78 -19.74 9.52
N GLU A 110 11.83 -20.29 10.16
CA GLU A 110 11.89 -20.42 11.63
C GLU A 110 11.96 -19.06 12.35
N ASP A 111 12.38 -18.01 11.63
CA ASP A 111 12.45 -16.64 12.15
C ASP A 111 11.21 -15.81 11.83
N LEU A 112 10.13 -16.42 11.32
CA LEU A 112 8.89 -15.71 11.00
C LEU A 112 8.46 -14.77 12.13
N ASN A 113 8.31 -13.49 11.79
CA ASN A 113 7.94 -12.36 12.65
C ASN A 113 8.95 -12.02 13.78
N LYS A 114 10.17 -12.58 13.79
CA LYS A 114 11.18 -12.23 14.81
C LYS A 114 11.82 -10.85 14.61
N VAL A 115 11.87 -10.34 13.37
CA VAL A 115 12.38 -8.97 13.11
C VAL A 115 11.29 -7.95 13.41
N ALA A 116 10.10 -8.13 12.84
CA ALA A 116 8.91 -7.30 13.03
C ALA A 116 9.20 -5.77 13.00
N LYS A 117 9.75 -5.31 11.87
CA LYS A 117 10.07 -3.89 11.65
C LYS A 117 9.33 -3.31 10.46
N TYR A 118 8.95 -2.05 10.57
CA TYR A 118 8.38 -1.29 9.46
C TYR A 118 9.48 -0.81 8.53
N ALA A 119 9.19 -0.89 7.24
CA ALA A 119 10.11 -0.49 6.19
C ALA A 119 9.36 0.17 5.04
N ILE A 120 10.12 0.66 4.09
CA ILE A 120 9.60 1.25 2.87
C ILE A 120 10.52 0.89 1.70
N THR A 121 9.97 0.76 0.50
CA THR A 121 10.78 0.53 -0.71
C THR A 121 11.57 1.77 -1.09
N THR A 122 12.80 1.59 -1.59
CA THR A 122 13.67 2.71 -1.98
C THR A 122 13.71 2.99 -3.48
N LYS A 123 12.98 2.19 -4.27
CA LYS A 123 12.86 2.27 -5.73
C LYS A 123 11.74 1.32 -6.22
N GLU A 124 11.46 1.35 -7.53
CA GLU A 124 11.47 0.17 -8.42
C GLU A 124 11.78 -1.22 -7.82
N VAL A 125 10.87 -1.94 -7.15
CA VAL A 125 11.20 -3.30 -6.62
C VAL A 125 10.35 -4.45 -7.16
N GLN A 126 10.98 -5.62 -7.25
CA GLN A 126 10.37 -6.88 -7.68
C GLN A 126 10.23 -7.81 -6.47
N ILE A 127 9.00 -8.12 -6.08
CA ILE A 127 8.67 -9.09 -5.04
C ILE A 127 8.70 -10.49 -5.64
N ARG A 128 9.42 -11.39 -4.97
CA ARG A 128 9.72 -12.74 -5.45
C ARG A 128 9.07 -13.81 -4.56
N ASN A 129 8.66 -14.93 -5.14
CA ASN A 129 8.13 -16.06 -4.38
C ASN A 129 9.22 -16.84 -3.62
N LEU A 130 10.46 -16.78 -4.10
CA LEU A 130 11.66 -17.30 -3.43
C LEU A 130 12.79 -16.25 -3.50
N PRO A 131 13.78 -16.28 -2.58
CA PRO A 131 14.87 -15.30 -2.53
C PRO A 131 15.91 -15.52 -3.64
N SER A 132 15.49 -15.34 -4.91
CA SER A 132 16.32 -15.50 -6.10
C SER A 132 15.93 -14.49 -7.19
N LEU A 133 16.96 -13.97 -7.88
CA LEU A 133 16.80 -13.17 -9.09
C LEU A 133 16.65 -14.03 -10.35
N SER A 134 17.25 -15.22 -10.37
CA SER A 134 17.14 -16.13 -11.51
C SER A 134 15.69 -16.61 -11.66
N PRO A 135 15.16 -16.63 -12.89
CA PRO A 135 13.77 -16.96 -13.14
C PRO A 135 13.53 -18.46 -13.01
N PHE A 136 12.27 -18.82 -12.75
CA PHE A 136 11.79 -20.20 -12.85
C PHE A 136 10.75 -20.24 -13.95
N PHE A 137 11.18 -20.52 -15.17
CA PHE A 137 10.27 -20.78 -16.29
C PHE A 137 9.77 -22.22 -16.24
N LYS A 138 8.61 -22.50 -16.82
CA LYS A 138 8.27 -23.87 -17.24
C LYS A 138 8.86 -24.16 -18.63
N ASP A 139 8.58 -25.34 -19.16
CA ASP A 139 9.07 -25.79 -20.47
C ASP A 139 8.81 -24.74 -21.57
N PRO A 140 9.88 -24.13 -22.13
CA PRO A 140 9.77 -23.08 -23.13
C PRO A 140 9.19 -23.56 -24.47
N ASN A 141 9.05 -24.87 -24.68
CA ASN A 141 8.42 -25.42 -25.88
C ASN A 141 6.88 -25.41 -25.80
N LEU A 142 6.31 -25.21 -24.60
CA LEU A 142 4.87 -25.12 -24.41
C LEU A 142 4.37 -23.69 -24.68
N ALA A 143 3.22 -23.58 -25.35
CA ALA A 143 2.65 -22.30 -25.70
C ALA A 143 2.20 -21.51 -24.46
N GLY A 144 2.74 -20.29 -24.30
CA GLY A 144 2.47 -19.45 -23.13
C GLY A 144 3.29 -19.83 -21.89
N GLU A 145 4.35 -20.61 -22.08
CA GLU A 145 5.38 -20.88 -21.08
C GLU A 145 6.73 -20.34 -21.58
N GLY A 146 7.78 -20.44 -20.76
CA GLY A 146 9.08 -19.84 -21.08
C GLY A 146 9.12 -18.32 -20.85
N PHE A 147 10.05 -17.63 -21.51
CA PHE A 147 10.16 -16.17 -21.39
C PHE A 147 8.89 -15.47 -21.93
N ASN A 148 8.26 -14.54 -21.22
CA ASN A 148 8.67 -13.86 -19.99
C ASN A 148 7.90 -14.28 -18.71
N PHE A 149 7.37 -15.51 -18.66
CA PHE A 149 6.59 -16.07 -17.55
C PHE A 149 7.46 -16.64 -16.43
N ASP A 150 8.21 -15.76 -15.76
CA ASP A 150 8.96 -16.15 -14.58
C ASP A 150 8.01 -16.42 -13.39
N TYR A 151 7.89 -17.68 -12.98
CA TYR A 151 6.99 -18.07 -11.90
C TYR A 151 7.46 -17.66 -10.50
N LEU A 152 8.72 -17.23 -10.34
CA LEU A 152 9.14 -16.56 -9.10
C LEU A 152 8.71 -15.10 -9.04
N GLN A 153 8.40 -14.48 -10.18
CA GLN A 153 7.91 -13.11 -10.19
C GLN A 153 6.48 -13.05 -9.62
N ASN A 154 6.33 -12.39 -8.47
CA ASN A 154 5.04 -12.25 -7.80
C ASN A 154 4.38 -10.91 -8.18
N THR A 155 5.00 -9.81 -7.78
CA THR A 155 4.52 -8.45 -8.08
C THR A 155 5.66 -7.46 -8.15
N ARG A 156 5.44 -6.34 -8.82
CA ARG A 156 6.23 -5.12 -8.69
C ARG A 156 5.61 -4.21 -7.62
N LEU A 157 6.43 -3.40 -6.95
CA LEU A 157 5.97 -2.26 -6.14
C LEU A 157 6.67 -0.96 -6.58
N HIS A 158 5.93 0.13 -6.37
CA HIS A 158 6.35 1.51 -6.08
C HIS A 158 7.72 1.70 -5.42
N VAL A 159 8.43 2.78 -5.73
CA VAL A 159 9.22 3.50 -4.72
C VAL A 159 8.30 4.05 -3.61
N ASN A 160 8.81 4.17 -2.39
CA ASN A 160 8.09 4.68 -1.22
C ASN A 160 6.83 3.87 -0.83
N GLU A 161 6.73 2.60 -1.18
CA GLU A 161 5.62 1.75 -0.75
C GLU A 161 5.85 1.14 0.66
N PRO A 162 4.83 1.20 1.56
CA PRO A 162 4.90 0.62 2.90
C PRO A 162 5.17 -0.88 2.93
N LEU A 163 6.06 -1.31 3.82
CA LEU A 163 6.43 -2.70 4.05
C LEU A 163 6.46 -3.04 5.56
N PHE A 164 6.17 -4.29 5.87
CA PHE A 164 6.47 -4.92 7.17
C PHE A 164 7.47 -6.04 6.94
N VAL A 165 8.64 -5.94 7.57
CA VAL A 165 9.71 -6.95 7.53
C VAL A 165 9.46 -7.97 8.63
N SER A 166 9.16 -9.19 8.21
CA SER A 166 8.94 -10.32 9.12
C SER A 166 10.26 -10.92 9.59
N HIS A 167 11.13 -11.26 8.65
CA HIS A 167 12.45 -11.85 8.88
C HIS A 167 13.37 -11.69 7.65
N TYR A 168 14.63 -12.09 7.81
CA TYR A 168 15.62 -12.14 6.74
C TYR A 168 15.96 -13.60 6.39
N SER A 169 16.43 -13.81 5.15
CA SER A 169 17.09 -15.05 4.74
C SER A 169 18.31 -15.36 5.63
N LEU A 170 18.81 -16.60 5.63
CA LEU A 170 19.94 -17.01 6.48
C LEU A 170 21.19 -16.14 6.22
N ASP A 171 21.44 -15.80 4.96
CA ASP A 171 22.53 -14.91 4.52
C ASP A 171 22.24 -13.40 4.68
N LYS A 172 21.03 -13.04 5.09
CA LYS A 172 20.51 -11.67 5.25
C LYS A 172 20.45 -10.83 3.97
N THR A 173 20.62 -11.41 2.79
CA THR A 173 20.56 -10.64 1.53
C THR A 173 19.13 -10.37 1.07
N TRP A 174 18.15 -11.11 1.61
CA TRP A 174 16.73 -10.94 1.32
C TRP A 174 15.91 -10.78 2.60
N ALA A 175 14.83 -10.03 2.51
CA ALA A 175 13.82 -9.88 3.54
C ALA A 175 12.50 -10.49 3.07
N PHE A 176 11.85 -11.27 3.94
CA PHE A 176 10.47 -11.68 3.73
C PHE A 176 9.53 -10.61 4.29
N VAL A 177 8.66 -10.08 3.44
CA VAL A 177 7.86 -8.90 3.74
C VAL A 177 6.37 -9.13 3.51
N GLN A 178 5.56 -8.41 4.27
CA GLN A 178 4.16 -8.14 3.95
C GLN A 178 4.06 -6.76 3.32
N THR A 179 3.44 -6.70 2.15
CA THR A 179 3.12 -5.49 1.38
C THR A 179 1.62 -5.19 1.49
N ASN A 180 1.17 -4.07 0.96
CA ASN A 180 -0.25 -3.73 0.90
C ASN A 180 -1.08 -4.74 0.07
N VAL A 181 -0.46 -5.50 -0.84
CA VAL A 181 -1.15 -6.38 -1.79
C VAL A 181 -0.73 -7.85 -1.77
N SER A 182 0.41 -8.19 -1.17
CA SER A 182 0.95 -9.57 -1.16
C SER A 182 2.00 -9.78 -0.07
N THR A 183 2.47 -11.02 0.10
CA THR A 183 3.72 -11.34 0.80
C THR A 183 4.77 -11.82 -0.19
N GLY A 184 6.06 -11.71 0.16
CA GLY A 184 7.14 -12.28 -0.64
C GLY A 184 8.52 -11.78 -0.25
N TRP A 185 9.50 -12.09 -1.09
CA TRP A 185 10.92 -11.79 -0.89
C TRP A 185 11.34 -10.52 -1.65
N ILE A 186 12.05 -9.63 -0.97
CA ILE A 186 12.66 -8.42 -1.51
C ILE A 186 14.14 -8.38 -1.12
N ARG A 187 15.03 -7.84 -1.96
CA ARG A 187 16.43 -7.70 -1.56
C ARG A 187 16.58 -6.70 -0.43
N ALA A 188 17.39 -7.03 0.56
CA ALA A 188 17.53 -6.24 1.78
C ALA A 188 18.06 -4.81 1.53
N ASN A 189 18.78 -4.58 0.42
CA ASN A 189 19.28 -3.26 0.01
C ASN A 189 18.31 -2.44 -0.84
N GLU A 190 17.09 -2.92 -1.07
CA GLU A 190 16.04 -2.21 -1.82
C GLU A 190 14.89 -1.71 -0.92
N LEU A 191 15.10 -1.83 0.40
CA LEU A 191 14.23 -1.30 1.43
C LEU A 191 15.02 -0.47 2.44
N LYS A 192 14.30 0.40 3.15
CA LYS A 192 14.81 1.14 4.29
C LYS A 192 13.91 0.89 5.48
N LEU A 193 14.48 0.49 6.63
CA LEU A 193 13.75 0.46 7.89
C LEU A 193 13.42 1.90 8.32
N LEU A 194 12.23 2.11 8.87
CA LEU A 194 11.77 3.44 9.30
C LEU A 194 11.55 3.48 10.82
N GLY A 195 11.92 4.61 11.42
CA GLY A 195 11.56 4.95 12.79
C GLY A 195 10.13 5.50 12.91
N ALA A 196 9.63 5.63 14.13
CA ALA A 196 8.26 6.08 14.41
C ALA A 196 7.96 7.48 13.82
N LYS A 197 8.91 8.42 13.93
CA LYS A 197 8.80 9.76 13.37
C LYS A 197 8.65 9.76 11.85
N GLU A 198 9.54 9.04 11.15
CA GLU A 198 9.50 8.97 9.68
C GLU A 198 8.18 8.37 9.17
N LEU A 199 7.72 7.29 9.81
CA LEU A 199 6.44 6.65 9.50
C LEU A 199 5.26 7.60 9.68
N THR A 200 5.22 8.30 10.80
CA THR A 200 4.10 9.18 11.16
C THR A 200 4.03 10.39 10.24
N VAL A 201 5.19 11.03 9.99
CA VAL A 201 5.27 12.16 9.07
C VAL A 201 4.84 11.75 7.66
N PHE A 202 5.33 10.62 7.14
CA PHE A 202 4.92 10.14 5.82
C PHE A 202 3.43 9.81 5.76
N HIS A 203 2.91 9.06 6.75
CA HIS A 203 1.50 8.69 6.82
C HIS A 203 0.60 9.93 6.78
N ASN A 204 0.95 10.98 7.52
CA ASN A 204 0.13 12.19 7.63
C ASN A 204 0.35 13.19 6.48
N SER A 205 1.36 13.00 5.64
CA SER A 205 1.63 13.90 4.52
C SER A 205 0.56 13.78 3.42
N PRO A 206 0.16 14.90 2.78
CA PRO A 206 -0.52 14.83 1.49
C PRO A 206 0.34 14.05 0.49
N LEU A 207 -0.30 13.32 -0.41
CA LEU A 207 0.41 12.47 -1.37
C LEU A 207 0.39 13.09 -2.77
N LEU A 208 1.52 13.00 -3.44
CA LEU A 208 1.75 13.29 -4.85
C LEU A 208 1.63 12.00 -5.64
N LEU A 209 0.75 11.99 -6.64
CA LEU A 209 0.62 10.91 -7.61
C LEU A 209 1.46 11.24 -8.84
N ILE A 210 2.35 10.33 -9.23
CA ILE A 210 2.95 10.37 -10.57
C ILE A 210 1.89 9.96 -11.60
N THR A 211 1.65 10.81 -12.60
CA THR A 211 0.63 10.63 -13.64
C THR A 211 1.21 10.32 -15.02
N LYS A 212 2.54 10.32 -15.15
CA LYS A 212 3.29 9.93 -16.35
C LYS A 212 4.10 8.67 -16.12
N ASP A 213 4.20 7.83 -17.14
CA ASP A 213 4.91 6.56 -17.00
C ASP A 213 6.40 6.70 -17.34
N ASN A 214 7.25 6.07 -16.52
CA ASN A 214 8.68 5.97 -16.74
C ASN A 214 9.41 7.33 -16.88
N ILE A 215 9.08 8.29 -16.01
CA ILE A 215 9.80 9.59 -15.93
C ILE A 215 11.05 9.46 -15.05
N PRO A 216 12.15 10.19 -15.34
CA PRO A 216 13.32 10.23 -14.49
C PRO A 216 13.13 11.22 -13.32
N LEU A 217 13.51 10.82 -12.11
CA LEU A 217 13.65 11.71 -10.96
C LEU A 217 15.11 12.14 -10.78
N TYR A 218 15.28 13.40 -10.35
CA TYR A 218 16.57 14.00 -10.05
C TYR A 218 16.60 14.61 -8.65
N ASP A 219 17.75 14.63 -7.99
CA ASP A 219 17.90 15.39 -6.74
C ASP A 219 17.91 16.90 -7.01
N THR A 220 18.03 17.69 -5.93
CA THR A 220 18.11 19.17 -6.02
C THR A 220 19.36 19.69 -6.72
N ALA A 221 20.39 18.86 -6.91
CA ALA A 221 21.60 19.15 -7.66
C ALA A 221 21.53 18.60 -9.11
N SER A 222 20.36 18.15 -9.55
CA SER A 222 20.09 17.58 -10.88
C SER A 222 20.82 16.26 -11.15
N ASN A 223 21.25 15.52 -10.13
CA ASN A 223 21.77 14.16 -10.31
C ASN A 223 20.62 13.18 -10.48
N TYR A 224 20.75 12.28 -11.44
CA TYR A 224 19.76 11.22 -11.68
C TYR A 224 19.62 10.30 -10.45
N LEU A 225 18.38 10.01 -10.06
CA LEU A 225 18.04 9.13 -8.95
C LEU A 225 17.51 7.77 -9.44
N LEU A 226 16.32 7.78 -10.05
CA LEU A 226 15.63 6.59 -10.54
C LEU A 226 14.51 6.97 -11.52
N HIS A 227 13.98 5.99 -12.25
CA HIS A 227 12.73 6.17 -13.00
C HIS A 227 11.53 5.78 -12.13
N VAL A 228 10.47 6.58 -12.17
CA VAL A 228 9.18 6.28 -11.53
C VAL A 228 8.09 6.12 -12.57
N LYS A 229 7.08 5.33 -12.21
CA LYS A 229 5.94 5.01 -13.07
C LYS A 229 4.63 5.66 -12.59
N LEU A 230 3.67 5.76 -13.50
CA LEU A 230 2.30 6.16 -13.17
C LEU A 230 1.79 5.28 -12.03
N GLY A 231 1.20 5.92 -11.01
CA GLY A 231 0.72 5.22 -9.81
C GLY A 231 1.66 5.34 -8.60
N SER A 232 2.91 5.76 -8.80
CA SER A 232 3.83 6.00 -7.67
C SER A 232 3.30 7.11 -6.77
N LEU A 233 3.37 6.91 -5.44
CA LEU A 233 2.92 7.88 -4.45
C LEU A 233 4.11 8.41 -3.64
N LEU A 234 4.29 9.73 -3.63
CA LEU A 234 5.35 10.43 -2.90
C LEU A 234 4.74 11.44 -1.93
N PRO A 235 5.38 11.78 -0.81
CA PRO A 235 4.85 12.76 0.15
C PRO A 235 5.10 14.20 -0.33
N ILE A 236 4.09 15.07 -0.30
CA ILE A 236 4.25 16.48 -0.65
C ILE A 236 4.86 17.24 0.53
N LEU A 237 5.96 17.95 0.28
CA LEU A 237 6.56 18.88 1.25
C LEU A 237 6.04 20.31 1.04
N SER A 238 6.03 20.75 -0.23
CA SER A 238 5.56 22.07 -0.66
C SER A 238 5.37 22.06 -2.18
N GLU A 239 4.85 23.13 -2.73
CA GLU A 239 4.72 23.34 -4.18
C GLU A 239 4.97 24.80 -4.54
N ASP A 240 5.37 25.04 -5.79
CA ASP A 240 5.35 26.35 -6.43
C ASP A 240 4.45 26.31 -7.70
N GLU A 241 4.57 27.30 -8.58
CA GLU A 241 3.77 27.36 -9.81
C GLU A 241 4.02 26.18 -10.76
N ASN A 242 5.22 25.60 -10.76
CA ASN A 242 5.67 24.62 -11.78
C ASN A 242 6.00 23.25 -11.19
N PHE A 243 6.36 23.17 -9.91
CA PHE A 243 6.89 21.95 -9.30
C PHE A 243 6.21 21.60 -7.97
N PHE A 244 6.10 20.30 -7.73
CA PHE A 244 5.93 19.73 -6.40
C PHE A 244 7.31 19.39 -5.81
N TYR A 245 7.56 19.80 -4.57
CA TYR A 245 8.74 19.41 -3.81
C TYR A 245 8.40 18.21 -2.93
N THR A 246 9.21 17.16 -3.03
CA THR A 246 8.96 15.86 -2.41
C THR A 246 10.27 15.18 -2.03
N TYR A 247 10.21 13.92 -1.62
CA TYR A 247 11.37 13.12 -1.33
C TYR A 247 11.13 11.63 -1.56
N ILE A 248 12.22 10.92 -1.83
CA ILE A 248 12.25 9.46 -1.80
C ILE A 248 13.08 8.99 -0.60
N PHE A 249 12.80 7.78 -0.14
CA PHE A 249 13.69 7.10 0.78
C PHE A 249 14.77 6.35 -0.01
N ALA A 250 16.03 6.61 0.32
CA ALA A 250 17.20 5.78 -0.01
C ALA A 250 17.85 5.37 1.34
N PRO A 251 19.15 4.99 1.44
CA PRO A 251 19.80 4.88 2.75
C PRO A 251 19.58 6.14 3.62
N HIS A 252 19.45 7.30 2.98
CA HIS A 252 19.00 8.55 3.59
C HIS A 252 17.81 9.13 2.80
N LYS A 253 17.08 10.08 3.40
CA LYS A 253 16.04 10.85 2.71
C LYS A 253 16.70 11.72 1.64
N ILE A 254 16.25 11.64 0.39
CA ILE A 254 16.75 12.46 -0.73
C ILE A 254 15.63 13.37 -1.21
N LEU A 255 15.85 14.68 -1.16
CA LEU A 255 14.91 15.68 -1.67
C LEU A 255 14.91 15.68 -3.20
N THR A 256 13.74 15.79 -3.79
CA THR A 256 13.53 15.86 -5.24
C THR A 256 12.37 16.79 -5.55
N LYS A 257 12.18 17.11 -6.83
CA LYS A 257 11.02 17.86 -7.31
C LYS A 257 10.48 17.21 -8.57
N VAL A 258 9.17 17.32 -8.78
CA VAL A 258 8.47 16.74 -9.94
C VAL A 258 7.67 17.84 -10.62
N SER A 259 7.68 17.88 -11.95
CA SER A 259 6.87 18.83 -12.72
C SER A 259 5.39 18.60 -12.48
N LYS A 260 4.59 19.67 -12.41
CA LYS A 260 3.12 19.60 -12.39
C LYS A 260 2.52 19.01 -13.67
N ASP A 261 3.29 18.94 -14.75
CA ASP A 261 2.89 18.25 -15.99
C ASP A 261 2.97 16.71 -15.87
N GLU A 262 3.74 16.20 -14.91
CA GLU A 262 4.04 14.78 -14.74
C GLU A 262 3.43 14.16 -13.48
N ALA A 263 2.82 14.99 -12.62
CA ALA A 263 2.27 14.58 -11.34
C ALA A 263 1.14 15.51 -10.87
N ALA A 264 0.32 15.01 -9.94
CA ALA A 264 -0.80 15.75 -9.36
C ALA A 264 -1.03 15.36 -7.90
N THR A 265 -1.71 16.20 -7.14
CA THR A 265 -2.15 15.85 -5.78
C THR A 265 -3.10 14.65 -5.82
N PHE A 266 -2.85 13.68 -4.94
CA PHE A 266 -3.63 12.45 -4.84
C PHE A 266 -4.84 12.59 -3.89
N PRO A 267 -6.00 11.99 -4.22
CA PRO A 267 -6.32 11.31 -5.48
C PRO A 267 -6.70 12.29 -6.60
N LEU A 268 -6.64 11.84 -7.85
CA LEU A 268 -7.26 12.55 -8.97
C LEU A 268 -8.79 12.53 -8.81
N ALA A 269 -9.43 13.63 -9.23
CA ALA A 269 -10.88 13.64 -9.40
C ALA A 269 -11.28 12.62 -10.48
N PHE A 270 -12.38 11.89 -10.25
CA PHE A 270 -12.91 10.94 -11.22
C PHE A 270 -13.71 11.66 -12.31
N GLU A 271 -13.00 12.24 -13.27
CA GLU A 271 -13.54 13.09 -14.34
C GLU A 271 -12.88 12.79 -15.70
N GLU A 272 -13.45 13.31 -16.79
CA GLU A 272 -13.04 12.97 -18.16
C GLU A 272 -11.55 13.21 -18.43
N ASN A 273 -11.02 14.37 -18.03
CA ASN A 273 -9.62 14.71 -18.26
C ASN A 273 -8.66 13.76 -17.52
N SER A 274 -8.96 13.47 -16.25
CA SER A 274 -8.16 12.57 -15.41
C SER A 274 -8.21 11.12 -15.91
N ILE A 275 -9.39 10.64 -16.29
CA ILE A 275 -9.54 9.30 -16.89
C ILE A 275 -8.78 9.20 -18.20
N LYS A 276 -8.95 10.20 -19.08
CA LYS A 276 -8.25 10.26 -20.36
C LYS A 276 -6.75 10.22 -20.15
N GLN A 277 -6.21 11.06 -19.26
CA GLN A 277 -4.78 11.13 -18.97
C GLN A 277 -4.24 9.77 -18.50
N VAL A 278 -4.83 9.20 -17.45
CA VAL A 278 -4.35 7.95 -16.85
C VAL A 278 -4.49 6.77 -17.80
N ALA A 279 -5.66 6.61 -18.44
CA ALA A 279 -5.91 5.47 -19.30
C ALA A 279 -5.08 5.54 -20.60
N ASN A 280 -4.92 6.71 -21.22
CA ASN A 280 -4.05 6.83 -22.41
C ASN A 280 -2.58 6.61 -22.07
N GLU A 281 -2.10 7.06 -20.92
CA GLU A 281 -0.71 6.82 -20.50
C GLU A 281 -0.40 5.32 -20.33
N LEU A 282 -1.40 4.53 -19.92
CA LEU A 282 -1.29 3.08 -19.74
C LEU A 282 -1.46 2.29 -21.06
N LEU A 283 -1.93 2.90 -22.15
CA LEU A 283 -2.10 2.22 -23.45
C LEU A 283 -0.76 1.96 -24.13
N GLY A 284 -0.66 0.82 -24.80
CA GLY A 284 0.54 0.43 -25.55
C GLY A 284 1.71 -0.08 -24.69
N GLU A 285 1.65 0.03 -23.35
CA GLU A 285 2.67 -0.54 -22.46
C GLU A 285 2.79 -2.06 -22.71
N ARG A 286 4.03 -2.56 -22.78
CA ARG A 286 4.31 -3.99 -22.98
C ARG A 286 3.76 -4.82 -21.82
N TYR A 287 3.40 -6.06 -22.10
CA TYR A 287 2.97 -7.01 -21.07
C TYR A 287 4.16 -7.53 -20.26
N GLY A 288 4.07 -7.48 -18.93
CA GLY A 288 5.02 -8.12 -18.03
C GLY A 288 4.32 -8.94 -16.95
N TRP A 289 4.44 -10.27 -17.04
CA TRP A 289 3.90 -11.20 -16.05
C TRP A 289 4.37 -10.84 -14.63
N GLY A 290 3.44 -10.62 -13.69
CA GLY A 290 3.79 -10.29 -12.32
C GLY A 290 4.58 -8.98 -12.18
N GLY A 291 4.64 -8.14 -13.20
CA GLY A 291 5.44 -6.91 -13.22
C GLY A 291 6.89 -7.08 -13.75
N PHE A 292 7.18 -8.21 -14.41
CA PHE A 292 8.50 -8.50 -14.97
C PHE A 292 9.02 -7.38 -15.89
N MET A 293 10.32 -7.07 -15.80
CA MET A 293 10.97 -5.94 -16.49
C MET A 293 10.33 -4.57 -16.19
N ASN A 294 9.75 -4.42 -15.01
CA ASN A 294 9.01 -3.23 -14.56
C ASN A 294 7.77 -2.87 -15.40
N ASN A 295 7.27 -3.78 -16.24
CA ASN A 295 6.02 -3.56 -16.97
C ASN A 295 4.79 -3.89 -16.10
N ARG A 296 3.59 -3.84 -16.69
CA ARG A 296 2.34 -4.27 -16.04
C ARG A 296 1.79 -5.54 -16.69
N ASP A 297 1.12 -6.38 -15.90
CA ASP A 297 0.17 -7.37 -16.41
C ASP A 297 -1.26 -6.81 -16.37
N CYS A 298 -2.25 -7.64 -16.72
CA CYS A 298 -3.65 -7.24 -16.76
C CYS A 298 -4.15 -6.60 -15.46
N SER A 299 -3.85 -7.23 -14.33
CA SER A 299 -4.31 -6.80 -13.01
C SER A 299 -3.46 -5.67 -12.39
N ALA A 300 -2.18 -5.57 -12.73
CA ALA A 300 -1.36 -4.42 -12.34
C ALA A 300 -1.80 -3.15 -13.07
N MET A 301 -2.17 -3.25 -14.35
CA MET A 301 -2.71 -2.14 -15.13
C MET A 301 -4.01 -1.58 -14.53
N THR A 302 -4.97 -2.45 -14.21
CA THR A 302 -6.24 -2.04 -13.58
C THR A 302 -6.00 -1.47 -12.18
N LYS A 303 -5.10 -2.07 -11.40
CA LYS A 303 -4.71 -1.54 -10.08
C LYS A 303 -4.19 -0.11 -10.18
N ASP A 304 -3.22 0.16 -11.06
CA ASP A 304 -2.61 1.49 -11.15
C ASP A 304 -3.57 2.53 -11.75
N TYR A 305 -4.48 2.10 -12.64
CA TYR A 305 -5.61 2.92 -13.09
C TYR A 305 -6.51 3.35 -11.93
N PHE A 306 -7.07 2.41 -11.17
CA PHE A 306 -7.99 2.71 -10.06
C PHE A 306 -7.31 3.40 -8.87
N GLN A 307 -6.05 3.05 -8.60
CA GLN A 307 -5.25 3.68 -7.56
C GLN A 307 -5.18 5.17 -7.78
N SER A 308 -5.00 5.64 -9.02
CA SER A 308 -4.92 7.07 -9.38
C SER A 308 -6.13 7.90 -8.86
N PHE A 309 -7.28 7.25 -8.68
CA PHE A 309 -8.52 7.86 -8.20
C PHE A 309 -8.82 7.54 -6.72
N GLY A 310 -7.84 7.02 -5.96
CA GLY A 310 -8.03 6.69 -4.55
C GLY A 310 -8.79 5.40 -4.31
N ILE A 311 -8.81 4.47 -5.27
CA ILE A 311 -9.49 3.18 -5.15
C ILE A 311 -8.45 2.07 -5.09
N TRP A 312 -8.37 1.39 -3.96
CA TRP A 312 -7.41 0.30 -3.77
C TRP A 312 -7.96 -0.99 -4.37
N LEU A 313 -7.15 -1.67 -5.18
CA LEU A 313 -7.43 -2.99 -5.73
C LEU A 313 -6.41 -4.02 -5.22
N PRO A 314 -6.84 -5.26 -4.93
CA PRO A 314 -5.92 -6.35 -4.66
C PRO A 314 -5.10 -6.69 -5.92
N ARG A 315 -3.97 -7.40 -5.73
CA ARG A 315 -3.00 -7.61 -6.82
C ARG A 315 -3.51 -8.47 -7.98
N ASN A 316 -4.26 -9.53 -7.69
CA ASN A 316 -4.57 -10.59 -8.65
C ASN A 316 -5.98 -10.43 -9.23
N SER A 317 -6.17 -10.79 -10.49
CA SER A 317 -7.46 -10.71 -11.22
C SER A 317 -8.63 -11.34 -10.46
N PHE A 318 -8.45 -12.54 -9.90
CA PHE A 318 -9.51 -13.19 -9.11
C PHE A 318 -9.89 -12.39 -7.86
N SER A 319 -8.90 -11.85 -7.13
CA SER A 319 -9.19 -11.02 -5.95
C SER A 319 -9.87 -9.70 -6.35
N GLN A 320 -9.50 -9.11 -7.49
CA GLN A 320 -10.14 -7.90 -8.01
C GLN A 320 -11.60 -8.17 -8.39
N SER A 321 -11.95 -9.36 -8.87
CA SER A 321 -13.37 -9.70 -9.10
C SER A 321 -14.23 -9.67 -7.83
N LYS A 322 -13.61 -9.64 -6.64
CA LYS A 322 -14.27 -9.63 -5.32
C LYS A 322 -14.21 -8.28 -4.61
N SER A 323 -13.69 -7.22 -5.25
CA SER A 323 -13.49 -5.92 -4.59
C SER A 323 -14.71 -4.99 -4.64
N GLY A 324 -15.85 -5.46 -5.12
CA GLY A 324 -17.10 -4.70 -5.24
C GLY A 324 -18.28 -5.64 -5.49
N ASP A 325 -19.34 -5.11 -6.09
CA ASP A 325 -20.55 -5.90 -6.39
C ASP A 325 -20.31 -6.79 -7.62
N TYR A 326 -20.15 -8.09 -7.37
CA TYR A 326 -19.89 -9.08 -8.41
C TYR A 326 -21.19 -9.59 -9.03
N ILE A 327 -21.29 -9.49 -10.35
CA ILE A 327 -22.38 -10.03 -11.16
C ILE A 327 -21.84 -11.20 -11.98
N SER A 328 -22.36 -12.40 -11.73
CA SER A 328 -22.00 -13.60 -12.49
C SER A 328 -22.62 -13.58 -13.88
N LEU A 329 -21.83 -14.03 -14.85
CA LEU A 329 -22.21 -14.26 -16.24
C LEU A 329 -22.11 -15.75 -16.62
N GLU A 330 -21.87 -16.61 -15.65
CA GLU A 330 -21.80 -18.05 -15.87
C GLU A 330 -23.16 -18.61 -16.28
N ASN A 331 -23.16 -19.60 -17.17
CA ASN A 331 -24.34 -20.27 -17.70
C ASN A 331 -25.29 -19.39 -18.53
N LEU A 332 -24.91 -18.13 -18.84
CA LEU A 332 -25.62 -17.28 -19.79
C LEU A 332 -25.11 -17.49 -21.22
N SER A 333 -26.01 -17.39 -22.21
CA SER A 333 -25.64 -17.29 -23.62
C SER A 333 -24.88 -16.00 -23.91
N ILE A 334 -24.12 -15.94 -25.01
CA ILE A 334 -23.38 -14.73 -25.41
C ILE A 334 -24.28 -13.49 -25.47
N LYS A 335 -25.47 -13.62 -26.06
CA LYS A 335 -26.45 -12.53 -26.18
C LYS A 335 -26.92 -12.03 -24.81
N GLU A 336 -27.15 -12.94 -23.87
CA GLU A 336 -27.54 -12.59 -22.50
C GLU A 336 -26.38 -11.92 -21.75
N LYS A 337 -25.15 -12.38 -21.95
CA LYS A 337 -23.96 -11.73 -21.36
C LYS A 337 -23.81 -10.29 -21.84
N GLU A 338 -23.93 -10.05 -23.14
CA GLU A 338 -23.84 -8.71 -23.73
C GLU A 338 -24.98 -7.80 -23.26
N ALA A 339 -26.21 -8.33 -23.19
CA ALA A 339 -27.36 -7.59 -22.69
C ALA A 339 -27.15 -7.16 -21.23
N LEU A 340 -26.68 -8.07 -20.37
CA LEU A 340 -26.46 -7.76 -18.96
C LEU A 340 -25.29 -6.78 -18.75
N LEU A 341 -24.21 -6.90 -19.53
CA LEU A 341 -23.11 -5.93 -19.53
C LEU A 341 -23.63 -4.54 -19.93
N LYS A 342 -24.41 -4.44 -21.00
CA LYS A 342 -24.98 -3.17 -21.47
C LYS A 342 -25.94 -2.55 -20.44
N GLU A 343 -26.66 -3.38 -19.69
CA GLU A 343 -27.62 -2.91 -18.68
C GLU A 343 -26.95 -2.49 -17.36
N LYS A 344 -25.95 -3.24 -16.88
CA LYS A 344 -25.46 -3.13 -15.50
C LYS A 344 -24.02 -2.64 -15.37
N ALA A 345 -23.16 -2.87 -16.37
CA ALA A 345 -21.77 -2.46 -16.26
C ALA A 345 -21.64 -0.95 -16.48
N ILE A 346 -20.90 -0.31 -15.59
CA ILE A 346 -20.62 1.14 -15.63
C ILE A 346 -19.27 1.36 -16.34
N PRO A 347 -19.22 2.11 -17.46
CA PRO A 347 -17.98 2.46 -18.15
C PRO A 347 -16.96 3.05 -17.19
N PHE A 348 -15.68 2.69 -17.35
CA PHE A 348 -14.54 3.16 -16.56
C PHE A 348 -14.54 2.78 -15.07
N GLN A 349 -15.59 2.12 -14.59
CA GLN A 349 -15.77 1.73 -13.18
C GLN A 349 -16.02 0.23 -12.97
N SER A 350 -16.19 -0.52 -14.06
CA SER A 350 -16.43 -1.96 -14.00
C SER A 350 -15.24 -2.74 -14.52
N LEU A 351 -14.94 -3.87 -13.88
CA LEU A 351 -13.91 -4.81 -14.32
C LEU A 351 -14.55 -6.11 -14.78
N LEU A 352 -14.25 -6.53 -16.01
CA LEU A 352 -14.70 -7.79 -16.58
C LEU A 352 -13.67 -8.88 -16.26
N TYR A 353 -14.15 -10.00 -15.71
CA TYR A 353 -13.33 -11.06 -15.18
C TYR A 353 -13.51 -12.38 -15.95
N LEU A 354 -12.39 -13.01 -16.26
CA LEU A 354 -12.30 -14.42 -16.63
C LEU A 354 -11.09 -15.05 -15.91
N ARG A 355 -11.03 -16.38 -15.87
CA ARG A 355 -9.97 -17.06 -15.13
C ARG A 355 -8.59 -16.70 -15.69
N GLY A 356 -7.80 -15.96 -14.91
CA GLY A 356 -6.44 -15.55 -15.26
C GLY A 356 -6.33 -14.20 -15.98
N HIS A 357 -7.43 -13.49 -16.22
CA HIS A 357 -7.41 -12.19 -16.91
C HIS A 357 -8.49 -11.25 -16.40
N ILE A 358 -8.21 -9.95 -16.42
CA ILE A 358 -9.14 -8.90 -16.00
C ILE A 358 -9.00 -7.68 -16.89
N MET A 359 -10.11 -6.98 -17.12
CA MET A 359 -10.21 -5.94 -18.15
C MET A 359 -11.06 -4.77 -17.66
N LEU A 360 -10.67 -3.54 -17.98
CA LEU A 360 -11.45 -2.34 -17.69
C LEU A 360 -12.54 -2.18 -18.73
N TYR A 361 -13.80 -2.12 -18.32
CA TYR A 361 -14.92 -1.84 -19.22
C TYR A 361 -14.92 -0.39 -19.68
N LEU A 362 -15.04 -0.15 -20.98
CA LEU A 362 -15.08 1.21 -21.55
C LEU A 362 -16.49 1.64 -22.00
N GLY A 363 -17.49 0.76 -21.87
CA GLY A 363 -18.83 1.00 -22.40
C GLY A 363 -19.08 0.28 -23.72
N THR A 364 -20.18 0.65 -24.38
CA THR A 364 -20.61 0.05 -25.64
C THR A 364 -20.33 1.02 -26.80
N PHE A 365 -19.67 0.52 -27.84
CA PHE A 365 -19.41 1.25 -29.09
C PHE A 365 -19.82 0.38 -30.28
N GLU A 366 -20.62 0.94 -31.20
CA GLU A 366 -21.19 0.20 -32.33
C GLU A 366 -21.84 -1.13 -31.92
N GLU A 367 -22.68 -1.08 -30.86
CA GLU A 367 -23.36 -2.24 -30.24
C GLU A 367 -22.46 -3.30 -29.60
N LYS A 368 -21.13 -3.09 -29.54
CA LYS A 368 -20.19 -4.01 -28.91
C LYS A 368 -19.61 -3.45 -27.61
N ALA A 369 -19.50 -4.30 -26.60
CA ALA A 369 -18.78 -3.99 -25.36
C ALA A 369 -17.28 -3.83 -25.65
N LEU A 370 -16.72 -2.68 -25.26
CA LEU A 370 -15.29 -2.40 -25.36
C LEU A 370 -14.60 -2.53 -24.01
N VAL A 371 -13.34 -2.96 -24.07
CA VAL A 371 -12.47 -3.11 -22.92
C VAL A 371 -11.08 -2.55 -23.19
N MET A 372 -10.45 -2.03 -22.15
CA MET A 372 -9.01 -1.78 -22.10
C MET A 372 -8.34 -2.86 -21.24
N HIS A 373 -7.27 -3.46 -21.75
CA HIS A 373 -6.57 -4.53 -21.04
C HIS A 373 -5.14 -4.74 -21.53
N ASN A 374 -4.24 -5.10 -20.62
CA ASN A 374 -2.90 -5.57 -20.96
C ASN A 374 -2.91 -7.10 -21.12
N THR A 375 -2.72 -7.59 -22.34
CA THR A 375 -2.86 -9.00 -22.69
C THR A 375 -1.62 -9.57 -23.35
N TRP A 376 -1.32 -10.84 -23.07
CA TRP A 376 -0.18 -11.54 -23.66
C TRP A 376 -0.45 -11.97 -25.10
N GLY A 377 -1.46 -12.80 -25.32
CA GLY A 377 -1.72 -13.34 -26.66
C GLY A 377 -2.94 -14.24 -26.72
N LEU A 378 -3.41 -14.44 -27.95
CA LEU A 378 -4.58 -15.27 -28.26
C LEU A 378 -4.15 -16.73 -28.40
N LYS A 379 -5.01 -17.66 -27.99
CA LYS A 379 -4.77 -19.08 -28.23
C LYS A 379 -5.21 -19.43 -29.65
N VAL A 380 -4.28 -19.95 -30.43
CA VAL A 380 -4.53 -20.38 -31.81
C VAL A 380 -4.09 -21.82 -31.97
N GLU A 381 -4.68 -22.54 -32.91
CA GLU A 381 -4.27 -23.89 -33.29
C GLU A 381 -3.59 -23.88 -34.66
N GLU A 382 -2.32 -24.29 -34.69
CA GLU A 382 -1.54 -24.39 -35.92
C GLU A 382 -0.98 -25.81 -36.03
N ASN A 383 -1.30 -26.50 -37.13
CA ASN A 383 -0.90 -27.90 -37.36
C ASN A 383 -1.27 -28.84 -36.19
N GLY A 384 -2.45 -28.65 -35.58
CA GLY A 384 -2.93 -29.45 -34.45
C GLY A 384 -2.18 -29.20 -33.14
N GLN A 385 -1.41 -28.11 -33.03
CA GLN A 385 -0.74 -27.69 -31.81
C GLN A 385 -1.28 -26.34 -31.33
N GLU A 386 -1.55 -26.24 -30.03
CA GLU A 386 -1.83 -24.95 -29.39
C GLU A 386 -0.59 -24.05 -29.49
N LYS A 387 -0.76 -22.84 -30.01
CA LYS A 387 0.23 -21.76 -30.08
C LYS A 387 -0.32 -20.47 -29.45
N ARG A 388 0.49 -19.41 -29.46
CA ARG A 388 0.06 -18.06 -29.05
C ARG A 388 0.29 -17.08 -30.18
N LYS A 389 -0.76 -16.37 -30.59
CA LYS A 389 -0.61 -15.15 -31.40
C LYS A 389 -0.39 -13.97 -30.45
N ILE A 390 0.85 -13.49 -30.38
CA ILE A 390 1.27 -12.50 -29.38
C ILE A 390 0.68 -11.12 -29.71
N ILE A 391 0.08 -10.51 -28.69
CA ILE A 391 -0.28 -9.08 -28.66
C ILE A 391 0.73 -8.35 -27.77
N GLY A 392 0.94 -8.87 -26.55
CA GLY A 392 2.03 -8.51 -25.66
C GLY A 392 2.02 -7.07 -25.16
N ARG A 393 0.84 -6.44 -25.08
CA ARG A 393 0.70 -5.04 -24.65
C ARG A 393 -0.72 -4.67 -24.21
N SER A 394 -0.84 -3.49 -23.60
CA SER A 394 -2.11 -2.81 -23.32
C SER A 394 -2.78 -2.33 -24.60
N ILE A 395 -4.04 -2.72 -24.81
CA ILE A 395 -4.85 -2.38 -25.97
C ILE A 395 -6.31 -2.09 -25.58
N ILE A 396 -7.04 -1.47 -26.51
CA ILE A 396 -8.50 -1.42 -26.56
C ILE A 396 -8.99 -2.45 -27.57
N SER A 397 -9.95 -3.29 -27.17
CA SER A 397 -10.62 -4.25 -28.06
C SER A 397 -12.09 -4.44 -27.68
N ASP A 398 -12.85 -5.11 -28.55
CA ASP A 398 -14.11 -5.74 -28.16
C ASP A 398 -13.86 -7.11 -27.50
N LEU A 399 -14.94 -7.77 -27.08
CA LEU A 399 -14.88 -9.12 -26.50
C LEU A 399 -14.74 -10.25 -27.55
N TYR A 400 -14.72 -9.91 -28.85
CA TYR A 400 -14.53 -10.82 -29.99
C TYR A 400 -13.12 -10.77 -30.57
N LEU A 401 -12.17 -10.19 -29.83
CA LEU A 401 -10.77 -10.12 -30.19
C LEU A 401 -10.24 -11.50 -30.63
N GLY A 402 -9.81 -11.58 -31.89
CA GLY A 402 -9.31 -12.81 -32.50
C GLY A 402 -10.28 -13.49 -33.47
N SER A 403 -11.55 -13.07 -33.55
CA SER A 403 -12.55 -13.68 -34.46
C SER A 403 -12.20 -13.60 -35.95
N GLN A 404 -11.32 -12.68 -36.35
CA GLN A 404 -10.73 -12.56 -37.69
C GLN A 404 -9.60 -13.55 -37.98
N GLU A 405 -9.11 -14.27 -36.97
CA GLU A 405 -8.02 -15.24 -37.11
C GLU A 405 -8.59 -16.61 -37.43
N GLU A 406 -8.28 -17.16 -38.60
CA GLU A 406 -8.79 -18.47 -39.04
C GLU A 406 -8.37 -19.62 -38.12
N THR A 407 -7.24 -19.45 -37.41
CA THR A 407 -6.69 -20.44 -36.48
C THR A 407 -7.11 -20.21 -35.02
N ILE A 408 -8.02 -19.27 -34.73
CA ILE A 408 -8.46 -19.01 -33.35
C ILE A 408 -9.11 -20.25 -32.73
N ILE A 409 -8.76 -20.54 -31.48
CA ILE A 409 -9.53 -21.50 -30.69
C ILE A 409 -10.75 -20.76 -30.15
N GLU A 410 -11.94 -21.03 -30.69
CA GLU A 410 -13.15 -20.24 -30.48
C GLU A 410 -13.53 -20.14 -29.00
N GLU A 411 -13.43 -21.24 -28.24
CA GLU A 411 -13.72 -21.29 -26.80
C GLU A 411 -12.73 -20.46 -25.95
N SER A 412 -11.61 -20.04 -26.55
CA SER A 412 -10.61 -19.19 -25.91
C SER A 412 -10.86 -17.69 -26.07
N MET A 413 -11.85 -17.29 -26.88
CA MET A 413 -12.21 -15.89 -27.03
C MET A 413 -12.75 -15.29 -25.72
N LEU A 414 -12.52 -13.99 -25.52
CA LEU A 414 -12.84 -13.29 -24.28
C LEU A 414 -14.33 -13.44 -23.90
N ILE A 415 -15.25 -13.26 -24.86
CA ILE A 415 -16.69 -13.38 -24.66
C ILE A 415 -17.12 -14.78 -24.18
N ASN A 416 -16.47 -15.83 -24.70
CA ASN A 416 -16.77 -17.22 -24.38
C ASN A 416 -16.27 -17.59 -22.99
N GLN A 417 -15.13 -17.04 -22.57
CA GLN A 417 -14.51 -17.31 -21.27
C GLN A 417 -15.03 -16.43 -20.13
N LEU A 418 -15.76 -15.36 -20.43
CA LEU A 418 -16.20 -14.37 -19.45
C LEU A 418 -17.05 -15.03 -18.34
N LYS A 419 -16.63 -14.81 -17.10
CA LYS A 419 -17.24 -15.38 -15.88
C LYS A 419 -18.16 -14.41 -15.17
N GLY A 420 -17.85 -13.13 -15.21
CA GLY A 420 -18.63 -12.09 -14.57
C GLY A 420 -17.94 -10.74 -14.65
N PHE A 421 -18.50 -9.76 -13.96
CA PHE A 421 -17.89 -8.46 -13.80
C PHE A 421 -18.17 -7.91 -12.41
N VAL A 422 -17.32 -7.00 -11.95
CA VAL A 422 -17.48 -6.28 -10.69
C VAL A 422 -17.74 -4.82 -10.99
N ILE A 423 -18.74 -4.24 -10.32
CA ILE A 423 -19.08 -2.82 -10.42
C ILE A 423 -18.45 -2.08 -9.25
N ALA A 424 -17.90 -0.89 -9.49
CA ALA A 424 -17.43 0.07 -8.49
C ALA A 424 -16.66 -0.61 -7.35
N PRO A 425 -15.40 -1.04 -7.58
CA PRO A 425 -14.65 -1.88 -6.65
C PRO A 425 -14.19 -1.13 -5.38
N LEU A 426 -15.15 -0.74 -4.53
CA LEU A 426 -14.99 0.14 -3.38
C LEU A 426 -14.93 -0.62 -2.03
N ASN A 427 -15.22 -1.92 -2.01
CA ASN A 427 -15.36 -2.74 -0.80
C ASN A 427 -14.02 -3.25 -0.28
N THR A 428 -13.11 -2.34 0.06
CA THR A 428 -11.73 -2.71 0.37
C THR A 428 -11.17 -2.17 1.69
N TYR A 429 -12.00 -1.81 2.68
CA TYR A 429 -11.51 -1.32 3.98
C TYR A 429 -10.65 -2.33 4.76
N PHE A 430 -9.59 -1.86 5.44
CA PHE A 430 -8.82 -2.64 6.41
C PHE A 430 -8.92 -2.02 7.81
N ALA A 431 -9.59 -2.72 8.72
CA ALA A 431 -9.65 -2.33 10.13
C ALA A 431 -8.40 -2.81 10.88
N ALA A 432 -7.64 -1.89 11.47
CA ALA A 432 -6.73 -2.17 12.57
C ALA A 432 -6.99 -1.13 13.65
N HIS A 433 -7.49 -1.59 14.80
CA HIS A 433 -7.86 -0.72 15.90
C HIS A 433 -6.60 -0.30 16.68
N PRO A 434 -6.40 1.01 16.98
CA PRO A 434 -5.21 1.48 17.71
C PRO A 434 -4.93 0.71 19.00
N LEU A 435 -5.97 0.39 19.78
CA LEU A 435 -5.85 -0.41 21.01
C LEU A 435 -5.18 -1.78 20.80
N THR A 436 -5.59 -2.54 19.77
CA THR A 436 -5.04 -3.88 19.50
C THR A 436 -3.57 -3.85 19.07
N LYS A 437 -3.11 -2.71 18.56
CA LYS A 437 -1.71 -2.48 18.19
C LYS A 437 -0.87 -2.10 19.42
N SER A 438 -1.47 -1.31 20.31
CA SER A 438 -0.74 -0.62 21.38
C SER A 438 -0.72 -1.36 22.72
N TYR A 439 -1.65 -2.29 22.93
CA TYR A 439 -1.81 -3.01 24.20
C TYR A 439 -1.79 -4.52 24.01
N GLU A 440 -0.82 -5.19 24.64
CA GLU A 440 -0.64 -6.65 24.54
C GLU A 440 -1.86 -7.43 25.07
N SER A 441 -2.54 -6.88 26.06
CA SER A 441 -3.73 -7.51 26.65
C SER A 441 -5.02 -7.25 25.87
N VAL A 442 -5.02 -6.41 24.82
CA VAL A 442 -6.21 -6.15 23.99
C VAL A 442 -6.14 -7.03 22.74
N VAL A 443 -7.05 -7.98 22.64
CA VAL A 443 -7.05 -9.02 21.59
C VAL A 443 -7.73 -8.53 20.32
N SER A 444 -8.93 -7.96 20.45
CA SER A 444 -9.69 -7.39 19.34
C SER A 444 -10.63 -6.29 19.82
N VAL A 445 -11.10 -5.47 18.87
CA VAL A 445 -12.21 -4.54 19.06
C VAL A 445 -13.21 -4.84 17.96
N GLU A 446 -14.39 -5.34 18.34
CA GLU A 446 -15.39 -5.84 17.41
C GLU A 446 -16.78 -5.35 17.83
N GLY A 447 -17.50 -4.75 16.88
CA GLY A 447 -18.75 -4.08 17.17
C GLY A 447 -18.50 -2.91 18.14
N ASN A 448 -19.07 -3.00 19.35
CA ASN A 448 -18.93 -2.00 20.41
C ASN A 448 -18.19 -2.53 21.65
N LEU A 449 -17.38 -3.58 21.49
CA LEU A 449 -16.71 -4.25 22.59
C LEU A 449 -15.21 -4.34 22.36
N VAL A 450 -14.45 -4.09 23.43
CA VAL A 450 -13.01 -4.36 23.54
C VAL A 450 -12.83 -5.70 24.23
N TYR A 451 -12.14 -6.65 23.58
CA TYR A 451 -11.88 -7.99 24.10
C TYR A 451 -10.46 -8.09 24.65
N PHE A 452 -10.32 -8.67 25.85
CA PHE A 452 -9.04 -8.83 26.54
C PHE A 452 -8.54 -10.28 26.53
N ASP A 453 -7.24 -10.45 26.76
CA ASP A 453 -6.54 -11.74 26.82
C ASP A 453 -6.98 -12.64 27.98
N ASP A 454 -7.65 -12.08 28.98
CA ASP A 454 -8.29 -12.81 30.09
C ASP A 454 -9.76 -13.19 29.82
N ASN A 455 -10.21 -13.06 28.56
CA ASN A 455 -11.57 -13.33 28.08
C ASN A 455 -12.67 -12.41 28.66
N THR A 456 -12.31 -11.31 29.29
CA THR A 456 -13.28 -10.27 29.68
C THR A 456 -13.48 -9.25 28.56
N THR A 457 -14.50 -8.41 28.71
CA THR A 457 -14.84 -7.36 27.74
C THR A 457 -15.14 -6.02 28.41
N MET A 458 -14.94 -4.92 27.69
CA MET A 458 -15.43 -3.59 28.05
C MET A 458 -16.21 -2.97 26.89
N ILE A 459 -17.16 -2.10 27.20
CA ILE A 459 -17.87 -1.28 26.19
C ILE A 459 -16.87 -0.26 25.63
N TYR A 460 -16.86 -0.10 24.30
CA TYR A 460 -16.01 0.86 23.62
C TYR A 460 -16.61 2.27 23.65
N ASP A 461 -17.87 2.40 23.21
CA ASP A 461 -18.62 3.66 23.08
C ASP A 461 -19.99 3.51 23.77
N ASP A 462 -20.33 4.41 24.69
CA ASP A 462 -21.67 4.41 25.35
C ASP A 462 -22.77 5.05 24.48
N LYS A 463 -22.39 5.69 23.38
CA LYS A 463 -23.23 6.40 22.40
C LYS A 463 -23.91 7.66 22.94
N GLU A 464 -23.46 8.17 24.07
CA GLU A 464 -23.93 9.44 24.61
C GLU A 464 -23.17 10.62 24.00
N GLU A 465 -23.89 11.66 23.59
CA GLU A 465 -23.26 12.93 23.22
C GLU A 465 -22.79 13.67 24.48
N LYS A 466 -21.47 13.77 24.66
CA LYS A 466 -20.84 14.43 25.82
C LYS A 466 -20.15 15.73 25.43
N THR A 467 -20.22 16.75 26.29
CA THR A 467 -19.35 17.94 26.18
C THR A 467 -17.91 17.58 26.53
N PHE A 468 -16.96 18.45 26.16
CA PHE A 468 -15.55 18.23 26.49
C PHE A 468 -15.31 18.06 28.01
N GLU A 469 -16.00 18.82 28.86
CA GLU A 469 -15.92 18.70 30.32
C GLU A 469 -16.46 17.34 30.80
N GLN A 470 -17.59 16.89 30.24
CA GLN A 470 -18.15 15.57 30.55
C GLN A 470 -17.21 14.44 30.14
N LYS A 471 -16.58 14.54 28.97
CA LYS A 471 -15.54 13.59 28.51
C LYS A 471 -14.30 13.61 29.39
N LEU A 472 -13.94 14.75 29.96
CA LEU A 472 -12.88 14.76 30.96
C LEU A 472 -13.33 14.03 32.23
N GLU A 473 -14.54 14.28 32.73
CA GLU A 473 -15.00 13.76 34.02
C GLU A 473 -15.37 12.27 33.99
N ASN A 474 -16.15 11.83 32.99
CA ASN A 474 -16.67 10.46 32.87
C ASN A 474 -16.62 9.98 31.40
N PRO A 475 -15.42 9.77 30.82
CA PRO A 475 -15.29 9.27 29.45
C PRO A 475 -15.56 7.77 29.33
N ASP A 476 -15.95 7.33 28.15
CA ASP A 476 -15.76 5.96 27.69
C ASP A 476 -14.41 5.80 26.93
N ILE A 477 -14.20 4.65 26.28
CA ILE A 477 -12.93 4.37 25.60
C ILE A 477 -12.83 5.13 24.26
N GLU A 478 -13.95 5.33 23.56
CA GLU A 478 -14.02 6.08 22.30
C GLU A 478 -13.64 7.55 22.51
N ASP A 479 -14.12 8.17 23.58
CA ASP A 479 -13.84 9.56 23.95
C ASP A 479 -12.32 9.86 24.03
N MET A 480 -11.48 8.85 24.26
CA MET A 480 -10.02 8.99 24.29
C MET A 480 -9.41 9.31 22.91
N PHE A 481 -10.13 9.05 21.82
CA PHE A 481 -9.67 9.18 20.43
C PHE A 481 -10.24 10.39 19.68
N GLU A 482 -11.18 11.13 20.27
CA GLU A 482 -11.83 12.27 19.62
C GLU A 482 -10.83 13.33 19.15
N LEU A 483 -9.84 13.64 19.99
CA LEU A 483 -8.80 14.62 19.67
C LEU A 483 -7.53 13.93 19.16
N SER A 484 -7.12 14.30 17.94
CA SER A 484 -5.93 13.75 17.30
C SER A 484 -4.65 14.35 17.88
N TYR A 485 -3.83 13.52 18.53
CA TYR A 485 -2.53 13.93 19.07
C TYR A 485 -1.52 14.25 17.95
N LYS A 486 -0.97 15.46 17.98
CA LYS A 486 -0.06 16.02 16.96
C LYS A 486 1.40 15.60 17.14
N ALA A 487 1.66 14.28 17.16
CA ALA A 487 3.01 13.74 17.33
C ALA A 487 3.98 14.24 16.25
N PHE A 488 5.22 14.57 16.66
CA PHE A 488 6.35 15.03 15.85
C PHE A 488 6.16 16.35 15.10
N GLU A 489 5.03 17.03 15.28
CA GLU A 489 4.83 18.37 14.74
C GLU A 489 5.68 19.40 15.51
N PRO A 490 6.13 20.49 14.86
CA PRO A 490 6.84 21.58 15.53
C PRO A 490 6.09 22.08 16.75
N ILE A 491 6.81 22.36 17.84
CA ILE A 491 6.20 22.91 19.06
C ILE A 491 5.63 24.30 18.77
N MET A 492 4.30 24.40 18.87
CA MET A 492 3.52 25.63 18.70
C MET A 492 2.51 25.78 19.84
N PRO A 493 1.99 26.99 20.10
CA PRO A 493 0.91 27.20 21.07
C PRO A 493 -0.29 26.26 20.79
N PRO A 494 -0.64 25.37 21.73
CA PRO A 494 -1.66 24.35 21.52
C PRO A 494 -3.07 24.96 21.49
N GLN A 495 -3.95 24.33 20.70
CA GLN A 495 -5.33 24.79 20.49
C GLN A 495 -6.37 23.87 21.13
N ASP A 496 -5.98 22.67 21.52
CA ASP A 496 -6.83 21.63 22.10
C ASP A 496 -6.08 20.86 23.20
N ASP A 497 -6.72 19.84 23.75
CA ASP A 497 -6.23 19.06 24.89
C ASP A 497 -6.04 17.57 24.51
N ALA A 498 -5.58 17.29 23.29
CA ALA A 498 -5.44 15.92 22.79
C ALA A 498 -4.67 15.00 23.75
N GLY A 499 -5.33 13.89 24.12
CA GLY A 499 -4.81 12.91 25.07
C GLY A 499 -5.10 13.19 26.55
N ARG A 500 -5.74 14.31 26.94
CA ARG A 500 -6.13 14.53 28.35
C ARG A 500 -7.32 13.69 28.81
N VAL A 501 -8.14 13.19 27.88
CA VAL A 501 -9.24 12.27 28.18
C VAL A 501 -8.67 10.88 28.47
N ARG A 502 -9.12 10.25 29.58
CA ARG A 502 -8.64 8.96 30.07
C ARG A 502 -9.80 8.19 30.69
N ASN A 503 -10.14 7.03 30.14
CA ASN A 503 -11.04 6.10 30.81
C ASN A 503 -10.32 5.39 31.95
N GLU A 504 -10.69 5.71 33.20
CA GLU A 504 -10.00 5.21 34.39
C GLU A 504 -10.14 3.68 34.54
N ASP A 505 -11.31 3.13 34.24
CA ASP A 505 -11.55 1.68 34.34
C ASP A 505 -10.74 0.89 33.32
N PHE A 506 -10.57 1.43 32.12
CA PHE A 506 -9.69 0.87 31.09
C PHE A 506 -8.24 0.91 31.56
N PHE A 507 -7.79 2.00 32.19
CA PHE A 507 -6.42 2.08 32.72
C PHE A 507 -6.21 1.14 33.91
N LYS A 508 -7.19 1.01 34.80
CA LYS A 508 -7.21 0.00 35.86
C LYS A 508 -7.08 -1.41 35.28
N LYS A 509 -7.81 -1.72 34.21
CA LYS A 509 -7.73 -3.00 33.50
C LYS A 509 -6.34 -3.26 32.93
N LEU A 510 -5.70 -2.25 32.35
CA LEU A 510 -4.38 -2.39 31.71
C LEU A 510 -3.23 -2.50 32.73
N TYR A 511 -3.26 -1.67 33.79
CA TYR A 511 -2.10 -1.36 34.63
C TYR A 511 -2.22 -1.79 36.11
N GLY A 512 -3.43 -2.12 36.58
CA GLY A 512 -3.73 -2.59 37.94
C GLY A 512 -4.98 -1.91 38.52
N ALA A 513 -5.87 -2.69 39.14
CA ALA A 513 -7.19 -2.21 39.56
C ALA A 513 -7.17 -1.32 40.80
N ASN A 514 -6.12 -1.44 41.62
CA ASN A 514 -5.96 -0.73 42.89
C ASN A 514 -4.47 -0.44 43.18
N GLN A 515 -4.20 0.30 44.25
CA GLN A 515 -2.84 0.71 44.61
C GLN A 515 -1.88 -0.46 44.83
N GLU A 516 -2.35 -1.56 45.41
CA GLU A 516 -1.52 -2.74 45.69
C GLU A 516 -1.11 -3.44 44.39
N GLU A 517 -2.08 -3.72 43.51
CA GLU A 517 -1.80 -4.30 42.19
C GLU A 517 -0.86 -3.43 41.37
N ILE A 518 -1.08 -2.11 41.37
CA ILE A 518 -0.21 -1.18 40.64
C ILE A 518 1.21 -1.27 41.19
N ARG A 519 1.41 -1.25 42.52
CA ARG A 519 2.75 -1.39 43.15
C ARG A 519 3.44 -2.70 42.74
N ASN A 520 2.70 -3.81 42.69
CA ASN A 520 3.21 -5.11 42.24
C ASN A 520 3.61 -5.12 40.75
N ASN A 521 3.03 -4.20 39.96
CA ASN A 521 3.34 -4.00 38.56
C ASN A 521 4.49 -3.01 38.32
N LEU A 522 4.98 -2.27 39.33
CA LEU A 522 6.10 -1.35 39.17
C LEU A 522 7.44 -2.10 39.14
N VAL A 523 8.35 -1.60 38.31
CA VAL A 523 9.75 -2.00 38.29
C VAL A 523 10.65 -0.81 38.58
N LYS A 524 11.80 -1.09 39.21
CA LYS A 524 12.81 -0.09 39.53
C LYS A 524 13.63 0.22 38.27
N LEU A 525 13.78 1.50 37.94
CA LEU A 525 14.65 2.00 36.87
C LEU A 525 15.63 3.02 37.45
N THR A 526 16.76 3.23 36.77
CA THR A 526 17.74 4.27 37.10
C THR A 526 17.69 5.34 36.03
N TRP A 527 17.32 6.56 36.43
CA TRP A 527 17.32 7.73 35.56
C TRP A 527 18.74 8.18 35.21
N ILE A 528 18.87 9.12 34.29
CA ILE A 528 20.16 9.53 33.73
C ILE A 528 21.13 10.15 34.76
N ASP A 529 20.61 10.75 35.82
CA ASP A 529 21.38 11.37 36.92
C ASP A 529 21.55 10.43 38.13
N GLY A 530 21.15 9.17 37.99
CA GLY A 530 21.22 8.16 39.05
C GLY A 530 19.98 8.10 39.95
N GLN A 531 18.99 8.98 39.77
CA GLN A 531 17.75 8.92 40.54
C GLN A 531 17.04 7.57 40.32
N THR A 532 16.52 6.98 41.40
CA THR A 532 15.70 5.76 41.32
C THR A 532 14.26 6.12 40.98
N LEU A 533 13.71 5.48 39.95
CA LEU A 533 12.33 5.63 39.50
C LEU A 533 11.57 4.31 39.61
N TYR A 534 10.24 4.41 39.70
CA TYR A 534 9.35 3.26 39.64
C TYR A 534 8.35 3.46 38.50
N PHE A 535 8.27 2.49 37.59
CA PHE A 535 7.44 2.59 36.39
C PHE A 535 6.76 1.26 36.07
N ASN A 536 5.59 1.30 35.46
CA ASN A 536 4.76 0.10 35.27
C ASN A 536 5.36 -0.86 34.22
N LYS A 537 5.38 -2.16 34.49
CA LYS A 537 5.87 -3.20 33.56
C LYS A 537 4.83 -3.66 32.56
N ARG A 538 3.54 -3.48 32.87
CA ARG A 538 2.43 -3.87 31.99
C ARG A 538 2.45 -3.04 30.71
N GLN A 539 1.97 -3.63 29.62
CA GLN A 539 1.83 -2.98 28.30
C GLN A 539 3.14 -2.38 27.74
N GLY A 540 4.29 -2.83 28.22
CA GLY A 540 5.60 -2.36 27.79
C GLY A 540 6.01 -0.96 28.28
N ALA A 541 5.26 -0.31 29.18
CA ALA A 541 5.49 1.08 29.56
C ALA A 541 6.93 1.35 30.08
N SER A 542 7.42 0.54 31.04
CA SER A 542 8.80 0.66 31.56
C SER A 542 9.88 0.30 30.55
N LYS A 543 9.60 -0.63 29.61
CA LYS A 543 10.50 -0.97 28.52
C LYS A 543 10.70 0.23 27.59
N GLN A 544 9.63 0.96 27.30
CA GLN A 544 9.70 2.18 26.48
C GLN A 544 10.41 3.31 27.22
N LEU A 545 10.16 3.50 28.52
CA LEU A 545 10.93 4.46 29.32
C LEU A 545 12.43 4.13 29.36
N GLN A 546 12.80 2.84 29.44
CA GLN A 546 14.20 2.43 29.40
C GLN A 546 14.89 2.75 28.05
N LYS A 547 14.16 2.63 26.93
CA LYS A 547 14.66 3.08 25.63
C LYS A 547 14.86 4.60 25.59
N ILE A 548 13.91 5.36 26.14
CA ILE A 548 14.02 6.81 26.30
C ILE A 548 15.28 7.18 27.09
N ILE A 549 15.50 6.56 28.26
CA ILE A 549 16.71 6.79 29.08
C ILE A 549 17.98 6.58 28.25
N THR A 550 18.03 5.49 27.48
CA THR A 550 19.18 5.15 26.62
C THR A 550 19.42 6.21 25.52
N LYS A 551 18.36 6.78 24.94
CA LYS A 551 18.47 7.85 23.95
C LYS A 551 18.89 9.17 24.58
N LEU A 552 18.26 9.55 25.69
CA LEU A 552 18.59 10.79 26.41
C LEU A 552 20.03 10.83 26.90
N GLN A 553 20.60 9.69 27.32
CA GLN A 553 22.02 9.59 27.72
C GLN A 553 23.01 9.93 26.60
N LYS A 554 22.59 9.83 25.33
CA LYS A 554 23.43 10.13 24.17
C LYS A 554 23.31 11.60 23.72
N LEU A 555 22.38 12.37 24.31
CA LEU A 555 22.23 13.77 23.97
C LEU A 555 23.42 14.62 24.45
N PRO A 556 23.75 15.72 23.74
CA PRO A 556 24.79 16.66 24.17
C PRO A 556 24.55 17.22 25.58
N LYS A 557 25.63 17.67 26.23
CA LYS A 557 25.61 18.14 27.63
C LYS A 557 24.62 19.30 27.87
N GLU A 558 24.35 20.13 26.88
CA GLU A 558 23.40 21.25 26.97
C GLU A 558 21.96 20.80 27.27
N TYR A 559 21.60 19.56 26.92
CA TYR A 559 20.28 19.02 27.21
C TYR A 559 20.11 18.64 28.69
N GLN A 560 21.21 18.41 29.44
CA GLN A 560 21.18 17.89 30.81
C GLN A 560 20.33 18.75 31.76
N ARG A 561 20.26 20.07 31.57
CA ARG A 561 19.42 20.95 32.41
C ARG A 561 17.93 20.57 32.37
N TYR A 562 17.44 20.00 31.28
CA TYR A 562 16.03 19.63 31.11
C TYR A 562 15.69 18.25 31.68
N ILE A 563 16.68 17.34 31.65
CA ILE A 563 16.48 15.91 31.89
C ILE A 563 17.12 15.43 33.20
N THR A 564 17.73 16.31 34.00
CA THR A 564 18.20 16.01 35.36
C THR A 564 17.33 16.70 36.41
N ASN A 565 17.37 16.23 37.66
CA ASN A 565 16.53 16.77 38.75
C ASN A 565 15.03 16.75 38.39
N ILE A 566 14.56 15.60 37.92
CA ILE A 566 13.16 15.39 37.53
C ILE A 566 12.24 15.41 38.76
N ALA A 567 10.96 15.73 38.57
CA ALA A 567 10.00 15.82 39.67
C ALA A 567 9.56 14.44 40.18
N GLY A 568 9.47 13.44 39.30
CA GLY A 568 9.22 12.05 39.67
C GLY A 568 8.34 11.28 38.70
N THR A 569 7.99 10.04 39.09
CA THR A 569 7.23 9.08 38.27
C THR A 569 5.97 8.58 39.00
N TYR A 570 6.09 7.60 39.89
CA TYR A 570 4.92 7.03 40.57
C TYR A 570 4.50 7.85 41.80
N ASN A 571 3.23 8.25 41.84
CA ASN A 571 2.59 8.84 43.01
C ASN A 571 1.08 8.56 42.96
N HIS A 572 0.58 7.71 43.86
CA HIS A 572 -0.83 7.31 43.89
C HIS A 572 -1.70 8.39 44.55
N ARG A 573 -2.35 9.20 43.71
CA ARG A 573 -3.20 10.33 44.11
C ARG A 573 -4.29 10.64 43.09
N THR A 574 -5.27 11.42 43.49
CA THR A 574 -6.19 12.07 42.54
C THR A 574 -5.57 13.33 41.93
N ILE A 575 -6.13 13.79 40.81
CA ILE A 575 -5.79 15.08 40.21
C ILE A 575 -6.38 16.19 41.09
N ALA A 576 -5.62 17.27 41.31
CA ALA A 576 -6.06 18.36 42.16
C ALA A 576 -7.37 18.99 41.66
N GLY A 577 -8.40 18.96 42.50
CA GLY A 577 -9.75 19.46 42.18
C GLY A 577 -10.67 18.43 41.50
N THR A 578 -10.28 17.15 41.44
CA THR A 578 -11.12 16.07 40.89
C THR A 578 -11.06 14.81 41.76
N ASN A 579 -11.94 13.85 41.46
CA ASN A 579 -11.91 12.50 42.05
C ASN A 579 -11.21 11.47 41.15
N ARG A 580 -10.62 11.90 40.03
CA ARG A 580 -9.97 11.03 39.04
C ARG A 580 -8.54 10.75 39.41
N LEU A 581 -8.07 9.53 39.22
CA LEU A 581 -6.67 9.17 39.41
C LEU A 581 -5.76 9.91 38.41
N SER A 582 -4.60 10.35 38.88
CA SER A 582 -3.54 10.86 38.02
C SER A 582 -2.89 9.73 37.22
N ALA A 583 -2.35 10.02 36.03
CA ALA A 583 -1.51 9.08 35.29
C ALA A 583 -0.28 8.62 36.10
N HIS A 584 0.25 9.46 37.00
CA HIS A 584 1.29 9.07 37.96
C HIS A 584 0.85 7.95 38.90
N SER A 585 -0.46 7.83 39.18
CA SER A 585 -1.01 6.79 40.04
C SER A 585 -0.92 5.40 39.44
N PHE A 586 -0.85 5.29 38.11
CA PHE A 586 -0.67 4.03 37.38
C PHE A 586 0.82 3.72 37.11
N GLY A 587 1.73 4.65 37.42
CA GLY A 587 3.15 4.50 37.13
C GLY A 587 3.48 4.56 35.63
N ILE A 588 2.70 5.32 34.87
CA ILE A 588 2.84 5.49 33.41
C ILE A 588 3.20 6.92 33.00
N ALA A 589 3.47 7.79 33.97
CA ALA A 589 3.83 9.19 33.73
C ALA A 589 5.13 9.58 34.41
N ILE A 590 5.79 10.59 33.87
CA ILE A 590 7.04 11.17 34.35
C ILE A 590 7.00 12.67 34.17
N ASP A 591 7.37 13.39 35.23
CA ASP A 591 7.53 14.84 35.21
C ASP A 591 9.02 15.16 35.20
N LEU A 592 9.50 15.86 34.17
CA LEU A 592 10.90 16.28 34.02
C LEU A 592 11.25 17.48 34.91
N ASN A 593 12.33 18.21 34.61
CA ASN A 593 12.80 19.29 35.47
C ASN A 593 11.80 20.46 35.54
N VAL A 594 11.18 20.61 36.71
CA VAL A 594 10.18 21.66 37.00
C VAL A 594 10.73 23.07 36.75
N LYS A 595 12.03 23.31 36.96
CA LYS A 595 12.65 24.64 36.76
C LYS A 595 12.60 25.10 35.29
N GLU A 596 12.57 24.16 34.36
CA GLU A 596 12.51 24.44 32.92
C GLU A 596 11.07 24.41 32.38
N SER A 597 10.09 24.13 33.25
CA SER A 597 8.71 23.90 32.86
C SER A 597 7.82 25.14 32.93
N ALA A 598 6.65 25.04 32.33
CA ALA A 598 5.56 25.98 32.39
C ALA A 598 4.27 25.19 32.61
N TYR A 599 3.41 25.73 33.48
CA TYR A 599 2.12 25.14 33.81
C TYR A 599 1.03 26.21 33.77
N TRP A 600 -0.07 25.92 33.09
CA TRP A 600 -1.12 26.91 32.81
C TRP A 600 -1.71 27.56 34.07
N LYS A 601 -1.81 26.85 35.19
CA LYS A 601 -2.31 27.44 36.46
C LYS A 601 -1.32 28.41 37.12
N TRP A 602 -0.02 28.32 36.80
CA TRP A 602 0.96 29.27 37.31
C TRP A 602 0.88 30.61 36.60
N ASP A 603 0.63 30.60 35.29
CA ASP A 603 0.51 31.81 34.47
C ASP A 603 -0.84 32.52 34.63
N LYS A 604 -1.93 31.76 34.84
CA LYS A 604 -3.33 32.25 34.97
C LYS A 604 -3.87 33.04 33.77
N LYS A 605 -3.07 33.23 32.72
CA LYS A 605 -3.40 33.99 31.50
C LYS A 605 -3.41 33.13 30.23
N TYR A 606 -3.07 31.84 30.33
CA TYR A 606 -2.98 30.91 29.20
C TYR A 606 -2.03 31.36 28.08
N ASN A 607 -1.00 32.15 28.42
CA ASN A 607 0.08 32.49 27.51
C ASN A 607 1.07 31.32 27.47
N PHE A 608 0.95 30.47 26.44
CA PHE A 608 1.85 29.32 26.27
C PHE A 608 3.32 29.75 26.31
N ARG A 609 4.11 29.01 27.09
CA ARG A 609 5.58 29.15 27.18
C ARG A 609 6.19 27.77 27.22
N ASN A 610 7.32 27.60 26.54
CA ASN A 610 8.04 26.34 26.54
C ASN A 610 9.55 26.57 26.48
N ASN A 611 10.30 25.85 27.31
CA ASN A 611 11.75 25.77 27.23
C ASN A 611 12.25 24.37 26.81
N PHE A 612 11.40 23.34 26.79
CA PHE A 612 11.80 21.99 26.42
C PHE A 612 12.11 21.91 24.91
N PRO A 613 13.31 21.44 24.52
CA PRO A 613 13.68 21.24 23.13
C PRO A 613 12.81 20.20 22.41
N GLN A 614 12.62 20.38 21.11
CA GLN A 614 11.90 19.43 20.24
C GLN A 614 12.53 18.03 20.31
N GLU A 615 13.86 17.93 20.39
CA GLU A 615 14.54 16.62 20.40
C GLU A 615 14.17 15.77 21.62
N ILE A 616 13.93 16.39 22.78
CA ILE A 616 13.46 15.64 23.96
C ILE A 616 12.04 15.16 23.73
N VAL A 617 11.15 16.03 23.23
CA VAL A 617 9.75 15.69 22.97
C VAL A 617 9.66 14.55 21.95
N ASP A 618 10.40 14.64 20.84
CA ASP A 618 10.43 13.61 19.81
C ASP A 618 10.92 12.25 20.35
N ILE A 619 11.93 12.22 21.23
CA ILE A 619 12.41 10.96 21.84
C ILE A 619 11.29 10.31 22.67
N PHE A 620 10.50 11.08 23.40
CA PHE A 620 9.37 10.55 24.16
C PHE A 620 8.26 10.04 23.23
N GLU A 621 7.90 10.83 22.21
CA GLU A 621 6.88 10.50 21.22
C GLU A 621 7.23 9.25 20.39
N GLU A 622 8.50 9.07 20.03
CA GLU A 622 9.02 7.85 19.36
C GLU A 622 8.74 6.58 20.16
N HIS A 623 8.58 6.71 21.48
CA HIS A 623 8.36 5.62 22.41
C HIS A 623 6.94 5.61 23.02
N GLY A 624 6.00 6.35 22.41
CA GLY A 624 4.58 6.29 22.76
C GLY A 624 4.19 7.15 23.95
N PHE A 625 4.98 8.16 24.30
CA PHE A 625 4.64 9.12 25.35
C PHE A 625 4.11 10.40 24.76
N ILE A 626 2.89 10.78 25.14
CA ILE A 626 2.39 12.12 24.85
C ILE A 626 2.99 13.12 25.84
N TRP A 627 3.11 14.36 25.39
CA TRP A 627 3.67 15.47 26.14
C TRP A 627 2.60 16.50 26.50
N GLY A 628 2.55 16.89 27.77
CA GLY A 628 1.59 17.86 28.30
C GLY A 628 1.78 19.29 27.77
N GLY A 629 2.92 19.59 27.14
CA GLY A 629 3.11 20.85 26.42
C GLY A 629 2.31 20.96 25.11
N ARG A 630 1.70 19.87 24.62
CA ARG A 630 0.77 19.90 23.48
C ARG A 630 -0.68 20.23 23.88
N TRP A 631 -0.96 20.48 25.16
CA TRP A 631 -2.30 20.76 25.65
C TRP A 631 -2.55 22.26 25.78
N TYR A 632 -3.74 22.74 25.41
CA TYR A 632 -4.22 24.09 25.69
C TYR A 632 -4.04 24.40 27.19
N HIS A 633 -4.39 23.42 28.03
CA HIS A 633 -4.04 23.42 29.45
C HIS A 633 -2.62 22.87 29.68
N TYR A 634 -1.62 23.58 29.16
CA TYR A 634 -0.25 23.10 29.06
C TYR A 634 0.39 22.72 30.40
N ASP A 635 1.08 21.58 30.40
CA ASP A 635 1.88 21.05 31.49
C ASP A 635 3.21 20.54 30.93
N THR A 636 4.19 21.43 30.72
CA THR A 636 5.36 21.12 29.87
C THR A 636 6.38 20.20 30.54
N MET A 637 6.29 19.97 31.85
CA MET A 637 7.12 18.94 32.51
C MET A 637 6.60 17.54 32.27
N HIS A 638 5.30 17.39 31.95
CA HIS A 638 4.58 16.13 32.05
C HIS A 638 4.66 15.32 30.76
N PHE A 639 5.01 14.04 30.89
CA PHE A 639 4.93 13.04 29.84
C PHE A 639 4.18 11.81 30.35
N GLU A 640 3.29 11.25 29.53
CA GLU A 640 2.56 10.04 29.89
C GLU A 640 2.51 9.03 28.74
N TYR A 641 2.67 7.75 29.07
CA TYR A 641 2.65 6.65 28.12
C TYR A 641 1.22 6.37 27.63
N ARG A 642 0.99 6.67 26.35
CA ARG A 642 -0.30 6.60 25.65
C ARG A 642 -0.09 6.09 24.22
N PRO A 643 0.43 4.86 24.06
CA PRO A 643 0.84 4.31 22.77
C PRO A 643 -0.31 4.19 21.76
N GLU A 644 -1.57 4.19 22.20
CA GLU A 644 -2.77 4.15 21.35
C GLU A 644 -3.02 5.44 20.57
N LEU A 645 -2.41 6.56 20.99
CA LEU A 645 -2.54 7.84 20.31
C LEU A 645 -1.49 8.04 19.20
N PHE A 646 -0.61 7.06 19.01
CA PHE A 646 0.45 7.10 18.01
C PHE A 646 0.15 6.17 16.85
N PHE A 647 0.43 6.64 15.63
CA PHE A 647 0.39 5.78 14.46
C PHE A 647 1.41 4.64 14.57
N SER A 648 2.61 4.89 15.10
CA SER A 648 3.65 3.89 15.35
C SER A 648 4.58 4.33 16.49
N ILE A 649 5.21 3.35 17.16
CA ILE A 649 6.26 3.53 18.19
C ILE A 649 7.44 2.59 17.89
N GLU A 650 8.62 2.89 18.44
CA GLU A 650 9.86 2.10 18.27
C GLU A 650 10.08 0.96 19.27
#